data_AF-A0A5J5PHR8-F1
#
_entry.id   AF-A0A5J5PHR8-F1
#
_cell.length_a   1.000
_cell.length_b   1.000
_cell.length_c   1.000
_cell.angle_alpha   90.00
_cell.angle_beta   90.00
_cell.angle_gamma   90.00
#
_symmetry.space_group_name_H-M   'P 1'
#
loop_
_entity.id
_entity.type
_entity.pdbx_description
1 polymer ?
#
loop_
_entity_poly.entity_id
_entity_poly.type
_entity_poly.pdbx_seq_one_letter_code
_entity_poly.pdbx_strand_id
1 'polypeptide(L)'
;MEVANESTAKKPKRLTSVVWNHFERVKKADICYAVCVHCNKKLSGSSNSGTTHLRNHLMRCLKRSNYDVSQLLAVKRRKKENTLTIANISYDEGQRKEDYMKPTIVKYEQDQRKDEAFNLGSSWFDPERSRLDLARMIILHGYPLAMVEHVGFKVFVKNMQPLFDVVHNSTIELSCVEIYMKEKQRIYDMLSKLQGRINLAIEMWSSPENSKYVCLTAHYVDDEWKLQKKILNFLTLDSSHTEDMLSDVIIKCLMDWDIDCKLFSMTFDDCSTNDDIVLRIKDQISESRPRLSNGQLLDVRSAAHVLNSIAQDAIEALQVVIQKIRGSVKYVKSSQSILGKFNEIAQQQGINNHKIVVLDYPIRWNSTYMMLETAVEYRNVFHHLPELDPDFALSDEEWKRASSIVSYLKLLIEIINVFSSNKCPTANIYFPEICHVHIQLIEWCKSSDAFLSSLATKMKAKFDKYWSKCSLGLAVAAILDPRFKMKLVEYYYSQIYGSTALERIKEASDGIKELFNAYSICSTLIDQGSALPGSSLPSSSNDTRDKLKGFDKFLHETSQSQTAISDLEKYLDEPMFPRNCDFNILNWWRVHTPRYPILSMMARDVLGTPMSTVAQEFAFNAGGRILDSNQSSLPPDTRQALICTRDWLRTQSDDATTSSSHYALPLYVEAN
;
A
#
# COMPACT_ATOMS: atom_id res chain seq x y z
N MET A 1 -62.03 11.66 50.13
CA MET A 1 -62.83 10.94 49.12
C MET A 1 -62.56 11.64 47.81
N GLU A 2 -61.75 10.98 46.98
CA GLU A 2 -60.93 11.59 45.93
C GLU A 2 -61.75 12.08 44.74
N VAL A 3 -61.34 13.23 44.22
CA VAL A 3 -61.90 13.90 43.05
C VAL A 3 -61.45 13.15 41.80
N ALA A 4 -62.42 12.72 41.00
CA ALA A 4 -62.23 12.12 39.69
C ALA A 4 -61.54 13.11 38.74
N ASN A 5 -60.43 12.70 38.14
CA ASN A 5 -59.76 13.44 37.07
C ASN A 5 -59.81 12.58 35.80
N GLU A 6 -60.64 13.00 34.85
CA GLU A 6 -60.80 12.38 33.54
C GLU A 6 -59.48 12.40 32.77
N SER A 7 -58.94 11.23 32.47
CA SER A 7 -57.77 11.10 31.62
C SER A 7 -58.17 11.34 30.16
N THR A 8 -57.89 12.55 29.68
CA THR A 8 -57.96 12.90 28.26
C THR A 8 -57.08 11.98 27.42
N ALA A 9 -57.70 11.25 26.49
CA ALA A 9 -57.00 10.46 25.48
C ALA A 9 -56.19 11.38 24.54
N LYS A 10 -54.88 11.50 24.80
CA LYS A 10 -53.96 12.25 23.94
C LYS A 10 -53.83 11.54 22.58
N LYS A 11 -54.31 12.20 21.52
CA LYS A 11 -54.04 11.83 20.12
C LYS A 11 -52.53 11.62 19.91
N PRO A 12 -52.09 10.59 19.17
CA PRO A 12 -50.67 10.33 18.97
C PRO A 12 -50.01 11.50 18.23
N LYS A 13 -48.97 12.09 18.83
CA LYS A 13 -48.16 13.14 18.21
C LYS A 13 -47.59 12.60 16.88
N ARG A 14 -47.77 13.35 15.79
CA ARG A 14 -47.14 13.07 14.50
C ARG A 14 -45.62 12.96 14.68
N LEU A 15 -45.05 11.86 14.18
CA LEU A 15 -43.61 11.64 14.16
C LEU A 15 -43.00 12.63 13.16
N THR A 16 -42.02 13.43 13.61
CA THR A 16 -41.49 14.58 12.86
C THR A 16 -40.35 14.25 11.91
N SER A 17 -39.81 13.02 11.97
CA SER A 17 -38.67 12.59 11.15
C SER A 17 -39.10 11.63 10.04
N VAL A 18 -38.70 11.94 8.81
CA VAL A 18 -38.96 11.14 7.58
C VAL A 18 -38.48 9.70 7.72
N VAL A 19 -37.51 9.44 8.61
CA VAL A 19 -36.98 8.09 8.84
C VAL A 19 -38.06 7.10 9.25
N TRP A 20 -39.10 7.54 9.95
CA TRP A 20 -40.19 6.68 10.42
C TRP A 20 -41.04 6.08 9.29
N ASN A 21 -40.93 6.57 8.06
CA ASN A 21 -41.57 5.96 6.90
C ASN A 21 -41.00 4.56 6.57
N HIS A 22 -39.86 4.19 7.15
CA HIS A 22 -39.19 2.91 6.92
C HIS A 22 -39.08 2.05 8.19
N PHE A 23 -39.80 2.42 9.25
CA PHE A 23 -39.82 1.68 10.52
C PHE A 23 -41.23 1.59 11.10
N GLU A 24 -41.60 0.39 11.51
CA GLU A 24 -42.82 0.16 12.26
C GLU A 24 -42.55 0.30 13.77
N ARG A 25 -43.36 1.10 14.46
CA ARG A 25 -43.20 1.31 15.90
C ARG A 25 -44.05 0.31 16.67
N VAL A 26 -43.41 -0.56 17.43
CA VAL A 26 -44.05 -1.58 18.26
C VAL A 26 -43.89 -1.22 19.73
N LYS A 27 -45.00 -1.15 20.47
CA LYS A 27 -45.02 -0.99 21.93
C LYS A 27 -45.36 -2.32 22.58
N LYS A 28 -44.48 -2.83 23.43
CA LYS A 28 -44.79 -3.93 24.36
C LYS A 28 -44.44 -3.48 25.77
N ALA A 29 -45.45 -3.43 26.64
CA ALA A 29 -45.33 -2.87 28.00
C ALA A 29 -44.69 -1.47 27.99
N ASP A 30 -43.62 -1.26 28.77
CA ASP A 30 -42.93 0.03 28.93
C ASP A 30 -41.79 0.27 27.92
N ILE A 31 -41.56 -0.65 26.98
CA ILE A 31 -40.47 -0.53 25.99
C ILE A 31 -41.03 -0.32 24.58
N CYS A 32 -40.57 0.76 23.95
CA CYS A 32 -40.86 1.10 22.56
C CYS A 32 -39.73 0.62 21.65
N TYR A 33 -40.03 -0.24 20.68
CA TYR A 33 -39.09 -0.66 19.64
C TYR A 33 -39.52 -0.11 18.28
N ALA A 34 -38.53 0.14 17.42
CA ALA A 34 -38.69 0.45 16.01
C ALA A 34 -38.18 -0.74 15.19
N VAL A 35 -39.03 -1.32 14.35
CA VAL A 35 -38.70 -2.48 13.51
C VAL A 35 -38.48 -1.97 12.10
N CYS A 36 -37.29 -2.22 11.54
CA CYS A 36 -37.00 -1.82 10.16
C CYS A 36 -37.84 -2.65 9.17
N VAL A 37 -38.56 -2.00 8.27
CA VAL A 37 -39.42 -2.67 7.27
C VAL A 37 -38.60 -3.45 6.23
N HIS A 38 -37.32 -3.11 6.05
CA HIS A 38 -36.46 -3.70 5.02
C HIS A 38 -35.66 -4.93 5.48
N CYS A 39 -35.36 -5.05 6.78
CA CYS A 39 -34.57 -6.17 7.31
C CYS A 39 -35.09 -6.75 8.65
N ASN A 40 -36.25 -6.28 9.13
CA ASN A 40 -36.89 -6.69 10.38
C ASN A 40 -36.03 -6.53 11.66
N LYS A 41 -34.91 -5.79 11.59
CA LYS A 41 -34.08 -5.52 12.77
C LYS A 41 -34.81 -4.61 13.76
N LYS A 42 -34.81 -5.01 15.04
CA LYS A 42 -35.39 -4.26 16.16
C LYS A 42 -34.38 -3.26 16.71
N LEU A 43 -34.76 -1.99 16.78
CA LEU A 43 -33.97 -0.88 17.32
C LEU A 43 -34.77 -0.15 18.40
N SER A 44 -34.11 0.69 19.20
CA SER A 44 -34.82 1.54 20.18
C SER A 44 -35.76 2.51 19.47
N GLY A 45 -37.03 2.50 19.85
CA GLY A 45 -38.07 3.45 19.43
C GLY A 45 -38.49 4.42 20.55
N SER A 46 -37.63 4.59 21.56
CA SER A 46 -37.85 5.53 22.67
C SER A 46 -37.79 6.98 22.18
N SER A 47 -38.65 7.84 22.73
CA SER A 47 -38.65 9.28 22.44
C SER A 47 -37.36 9.98 22.90
N ASN A 48 -36.59 9.36 23.80
CA ASN A 48 -35.37 9.94 24.36
C ASN A 48 -34.10 9.57 23.57
N SER A 49 -34.19 8.66 22.59
CA SER A 49 -33.03 8.14 21.84
C SER A 49 -32.74 8.89 20.52
N GLY A 50 -33.47 9.96 20.20
CA GLY A 50 -33.34 10.66 18.91
C GLY A 50 -33.73 9.77 17.71
N THR A 51 -33.40 10.19 16.48
CA THR A 51 -33.67 9.40 15.24
C THR A 51 -32.42 9.08 14.42
N THR A 52 -31.23 9.46 14.91
CA THR A 52 -29.95 9.30 14.22
C THR A 52 -29.56 7.84 14.05
N HIS A 53 -29.76 7.00 15.06
CA HIS A 53 -29.48 5.56 14.96
C HIS A 53 -30.41 4.84 13.97
N LEU A 54 -31.68 5.24 13.90
CA LEU A 54 -32.63 4.76 12.89
C LEU A 54 -32.20 5.17 11.48
N ARG A 55 -31.73 6.41 11.31
CA ARG A 55 -31.23 6.91 10.02
C ARG A 55 -29.96 6.18 9.59
N ASN A 56 -29.00 6.00 10.49
CA ASN A 56 -27.76 5.27 10.22
C ASN A 56 -28.04 3.80 9.88
N HIS A 57 -29.01 3.18 10.56
CA HIS A 57 -29.46 1.85 10.19
C HIS A 57 -30.12 1.84 8.81
N LEU A 58 -31.03 2.76 8.51
CA LEU A 58 -31.73 2.83 7.23
C LEU A 58 -30.77 2.97 6.05
N MET A 59 -29.76 3.84 6.16
CA MET A 59 -28.73 4.02 5.13
C MET A 59 -27.92 2.74 4.88
N ARG A 60 -27.60 2.00 5.95
CA ARG A 60 -26.90 0.70 5.86
C ARG A 60 -27.79 -0.41 5.33
N CYS A 61 -29.07 -0.39 5.71
CA CYS A 61 -30.06 -1.39 5.34
C CYS A 61 -30.39 -1.30 3.84
N LEU A 62 -30.65 -0.09 3.32
CA LEU A 62 -30.94 0.15 1.90
C LEU A 62 -29.75 -0.15 0.98
N LYS A 63 -28.51 0.05 1.45
CA LYS A 63 -27.29 -0.33 0.71
C LYS A 63 -27.09 -1.85 0.61
N ARG A 64 -27.61 -2.62 1.57
CA ARG A 64 -27.55 -4.10 1.55
C ARG A 64 -28.66 -4.74 0.74
N SER A 65 -29.73 -4.01 0.44
CA SER A 65 -30.91 -4.50 -0.30
C SER A 65 -30.99 -4.06 -1.77
N ASN A 66 -29.89 -3.54 -2.36
CA ASN A 66 -29.80 -3.13 -3.78
C ASN A 66 -30.86 -2.11 -4.25
N TYR A 67 -31.24 -1.12 -3.42
CA TYR A 67 -32.03 0.02 -3.90
C TYR A 67 -31.14 1.25 -4.17
N ASP A 68 -31.21 1.78 -5.38
CA ASP A 68 -30.46 2.95 -5.84
C ASP A 68 -30.84 4.21 -5.05
N VAL A 69 -29.93 4.64 -4.17
CA VAL A 69 -30.11 5.79 -3.26
C VAL A 69 -29.99 7.13 -4.00
N SER A 70 -29.52 7.14 -5.24
CA SER A 70 -29.24 8.36 -6.02
C SER A 70 -30.51 9.10 -6.45
N GLN A 71 -31.65 8.41 -6.59
CA GLN A 71 -32.90 9.02 -7.05
C GLN A 71 -33.76 9.66 -5.94
N LEU A 72 -33.50 9.38 -4.67
CA LEU A 72 -34.32 9.91 -3.56
C LEU A 72 -33.89 11.30 -3.07
N LEU A 73 -32.67 11.74 -3.37
CA LEU A 73 -32.14 13.04 -2.93
C LEU A 73 -32.34 14.17 -3.98
N ALA A 74 -32.82 13.85 -5.18
CA ALA A 74 -33.02 14.82 -6.26
C ALA A 74 -34.37 15.57 -6.22
N VAL A 75 -35.35 15.14 -5.42
CA VAL A 75 -36.74 15.66 -5.48
C VAL A 75 -36.92 17.07 -4.87
N LYS A 76 -35.88 17.70 -4.30
CA LYS A 76 -36.02 19.01 -3.63
C LYS A 76 -35.64 20.27 -4.42
N ARG A 77 -35.29 20.18 -5.71
CA ARG A 77 -34.91 21.38 -6.51
C ARG A 77 -35.87 21.83 -7.60
N ARG A 78 -37.03 21.18 -7.80
CA ARG A 78 -38.02 21.63 -8.79
C ARG A 78 -39.37 21.92 -8.15
N LYS A 79 -39.50 23.09 -7.52
CA LYS A 79 -40.82 23.65 -7.21
C LYS A 79 -40.83 25.18 -7.37
N LYS A 80 -40.75 25.63 -8.62
CA LYS A 80 -41.41 26.84 -9.12
C LYS A 80 -41.32 26.88 -10.65
N GLU A 81 -42.39 26.46 -11.31
CA GLU A 81 -43.09 27.17 -12.40
C GLU A 81 -44.03 26.21 -13.18
N ASN A 82 -45.32 26.43 -12.90
CA ASN A 82 -46.56 26.26 -13.65
C ASN A 82 -46.66 25.35 -14.90
N THR A 83 -47.61 24.42 -14.75
CA THR A 83 -48.72 24.04 -15.66
C THR A 83 -48.38 23.28 -16.96
N LEU A 84 -48.78 22.01 -17.03
CA LEU A 84 -49.83 21.51 -17.93
C LEU A 84 -50.06 19.98 -17.77
N THR A 85 -51.31 19.66 -17.41
CA THR A 85 -52.16 18.51 -17.77
C THR A 85 -51.68 17.04 -17.76
N ILE A 86 -52.52 16.25 -17.08
CA ILE A 86 -52.62 14.80 -16.91
C ILE A 86 -52.88 14.06 -18.24
N ALA A 87 -52.27 12.87 -18.39
CA ALA A 87 -52.93 11.70 -18.99
C ALA A 87 -52.43 10.40 -18.32
N ASN A 88 -53.39 9.61 -17.84
CA ASN A 88 -53.24 8.31 -17.19
C ASN A 88 -52.99 7.17 -18.20
N ILE A 89 -52.69 5.98 -17.65
CA ILE A 89 -52.93 4.58 -18.11
C ILE A 89 -51.59 3.81 -18.20
N SER A 90 -51.44 2.54 -17.83
CA SER A 90 -51.97 1.68 -16.75
C SER A 90 -50.94 0.55 -16.61
N TYR A 91 -50.86 -0.09 -15.44
CA TYR A 91 -50.05 -1.29 -15.22
C TYR A 91 -50.59 -2.47 -16.05
N ASP A 92 -49.69 -3.33 -16.53
CA ASP A 92 -49.98 -4.73 -16.80
C ASP A 92 -48.92 -5.61 -16.12
N GLU A 93 -49.38 -6.53 -15.28
CA GLU A 93 -48.60 -7.49 -14.50
C GLU A 93 -48.36 -8.76 -15.33
N GLY A 94 -47.10 -9.05 -15.66
CA GLY A 94 -46.69 -10.28 -16.34
C GLY A 94 -45.56 -10.99 -15.61
N GLN A 95 -45.87 -12.14 -15.03
CA GLN A 95 -45.06 -13.06 -14.22
C GLN A 95 -43.60 -13.25 -14.69
N ARG A 96 -42.62 -13.04 -13.78
CA ARG A 96 -41.24 -13.53 -13.94
C ARG A 96 -41.10 -14.92 -13.29
N LYS A 97 -40.74 -15.93 -14.08
CA LYS A 97 -40.18 -17.20 -13.59
C LYS A 97 -38.71 -16.98 -13.22
N GLU A 98 -38.33 -17.46 -12.05
CA GLU A 98 -36.95 -17.55 -11.58
C GLU A 98 -36.25 -18.74 -12.24
N ASP A 99 -35.16 -18.49 -12.99
CA ASP A 99 -34.18 -19.52 -13.32
C ASP A 99 -32.84 -19.15 -12.70
N TYR A 100 -32.44 -19.96 -11.72
CA TYR A 100 -31.14 -19.93 -11.04
C TYR A 100 -30.02 -20.29 -12.02
N MET A 101 -29.19 -19.31 -12.40
CA MET A 101 -27.96 -19.56 -13.16
C MET A 101 -26.76 -19.61 -12.20
N LYS A 102 -26.20 -20.82 -12.01
CA LYS A 102 -24.98 -21.04 -11.20
C LYS A 102 -23.78 -20.30 -11.82
N PRO A 103 -22.92 -19.63 -11.03
CA PRO A 103 -21.72 -19.00 -11.56
C PRO A 103 -20.63 -20.08 -11.78
N THR A 104 -20.15 -20.18 -13.02
CA THR A 104 -19.04 -21.07 -13.38
C THR A 104 -17.71 -20.35 -13.18
N ILE A 105 -16.85 -20.93 -12.35
CA ILE A 105 -15.45 -20.58 -12.13
C ILE A 105 -14.66 -21.04 -13.36
N VAL A 106 -13.75 -20.21 -13.88
CA VAL A 106 -12.67 -20.69 -14.75
C VAL A 106 -11.34 -20.17 -14.20
N LYS A 107 -10.65 -21.06 -13.49
CA LYS A 107 -9.19 -21.00 -13.29
C LYS A 107 -8.51 -21.48 -14.58
N TYR A 108 -7.29 -21.03 -14.81
CA TYR A 108 -6.42 -21.53 -15.88
C TYR A 108 -6.05 -23.00 -15.57
N GLU A 109 -6.79 -23.96 -16.15
CA GLU A 109 -6.37 -25.37 -16.17
C GLU A 109 -5.87 -25.71 -17.57
N GLN A 110 -4.57 -26.04 -17.65
CA GLN A 110 -3.95 -26.65 -18.81
C GLN A 110 -4.25 -28.15 -18.75
N ASP A 111 -5.40 -28.54 -19.29
CA ASP A 111 -5.87 -29.92 -19.23
C ASP A 111 -5.16 -30.75 -20.31
N GLN A 112 -4.25 -31.64 -19.90
CA GLN A 112 -3.75 -32.72 -20.75
C GLN A 112 -4.91 -33.70 -20.99
N ARG A 113 -5.69 -33.47 -22.05
CA ARG A 113 -6.69 -34.44 -22.48
C ARG A 113 -6.01 -35.66 -23.09
N LYS A 114 -6.24 -36.80 -22.43
CA LYS A 114 -6.13 -38.13 -23.04
C LYS A 114 -7.04 -38.21 -24.27
N ASP A 115 -6.52 -38.88 -25.29
CA ASP A 115 -7.12 -39.11 -26.61
C ASP A 115 -8.59 -39.53 -26.55
N GLU A 116 -9.48 -38.62 -26.91
CA GLU A 116 -10.78 -38.93 -27.51
C GLU A 116 -10.98 -38.04 -28.74
N ALA A 117 -11.43 -38.67 -29.82
CA ALA A 117 -11.32 -38.21 -31.20
C ALA A 117 -11.80 -36.76 -31.46
N PHE A 118 -11.00 -36.05 -32.25
CA PHE A 118 -11.27 -34.72 -32.79
C PHE A 118 -12.66 -34.63 -33.45
N ASN A 119 -13.60 -33.98 -32.78
CA ASN A 119 -14.75 -33.35 -33.41
C ASN A 119 -14.47 -31.85 -33.54
N LEU A 120 -14.10 -31.43 -34.75
CA LEU A 120 -13.89 -30.04 -35.15
C LEU A 120 -15.25 -29.33 -35.29
N GLY A 121 -15.93 -29.08 -34.17
CA GLY A 121 -17.25 -28.45 -34.11
C GLY A 121 -17.19 -27.03 -33.51
N SER A 122 -17.30 -26.04 -34.39
CA SER A 122 -17.52 -24.59 -34.17
C SER A 122 -17.35 -24.01 -32.74
N SER A 123 -16.23 -23.33 -32.49
CA SER A 123 -16.20 -22.24 -31.49
C SER A 123 -17.02 -21.07 -32.01
N TRP A 124 -18.22 -20.83 -31.48
CA TRP A 124 -19.00 -19.62 -31.80
C TRP A 124 -18.20 -18.39 -31.35
N PHE A 125 -17.96 -17.45 -32.27
CA PHE A 125 -17.43 -16.12 -31.98
C PHE A 125 -18.34 -15.33 -31.01
N ASP A 126 -17.81 -14.98 -29.85
CA ASP A 126 -18.47 -14.13 -28.85
C ASP A 126 -17.89 -12.69 -28.90
N PRO A 127 -18.65 -11.71 -29.44
CA PRO A 127 -18.19 -10.33 -29.54
C PRO A 127 -18.08 -9.65 -28.18
N GLU A 128 -18.92 -10.00 -27.20
CA GLU A 128 -18.89 -9.39 -25.87
C GLU A 128 -17.65 -9.84 -25.10
N ARG A 129 -17.32 -11.13 -25.17
CA ARG A 129 -16.07 -11.64 -24.59
C ARG A 129 -14.85 -10.99 -25.23
N SER A 130 -14.83 -10.85 -26.56
CA SER A 130 -13.74 -10.20 -27.28
C SER A 130 -13.57 -8.72 -26.87
N ARG A 131 -14.68 -8.02 -26.63
CA ARG A 131 -14.66 -6.63 -26.11
C ARG A 131 -14.08 -6.56 -24.70
N LEU A 132 -14.46 -7.47 -23.80
CA LEU A 132 -13.92 -7.53 -22.44
C LEU A 132 -12.43 -7.90 -22.45
N ASP A 133 -12.00 -8.80 -23.32
CA ASP A 133 -10.59 -9.16 -23.47
C ASP A 133 -9.76 -7.99 -24.03
N LEU A 134 -10.32 -7.20 -24.97
CA LEU A 134 -9.72 -5.95 -25.43
C LEU A 134 -9.60 -4.92 -24.29
N ALA A 135 -10.63 -4.74 -23.48
CA ALA A 135 -10.58 -3.86 -22.31
C ALA A 135 -9.54 -4.33 -21.28
N ARG A 136 -9.45 -5.64 -21.00
CA ARG A 136 -8.39 -6.22 -20.16
C ARG A 136 -7.00 -5.97 -20.71
N MET A 137 -6.79 -6.11 -22.01
CA MET A 137 -5.52 -5.83 -22.68
C MET A 137 -5.12 -4.36 -22.49
N ILE A 138 -6.06 -3.44 -22.71
CA ILE A 138 -5.86 -2.00 -22.49
C ILE A 138 -5.44 -1.71 -21.05
N ILE A 139 -6.13 -2.30 -20.06
CA ILE A 139 -5.81 -2.16 -18.64
C ILE A 139 -4.41 -2.72 -18.33
N LEU A 140 -4.12 -3.97 -18.71
CA LEU A 140 -2.90 -4.68 -18.36
C LEU A 140 -1.64 -4.00 -18.89
N HIS A 141 -1.71 -3.53 -20.14
CA HIS A 141 -0.58 -2.92 -20.83
C HIS A 141 -0.57 -1.39 -20.72
N GLY A 142 -1.65 -0.78 -20.21
CA GLY A 142 -1.78 0.68 -20.10
C GLY A 142 -1.84 1.37 -21.45
N TYR A 143 -2.50 0.75 -22.43
CA TYR A 143 -2.71 1.39 -23.73
C TYR A 143 -3.67 2.58 -23.59
N PRO A 144 -3.51 3.64 -24.40
CA PRO A 144 -4.51 4.70 -24.47
C PRO A 144 -5.86 4.14 -24.91
N LEU A 145 -6.96 4.57 -24.28
CA LEU A 145 -8.31 4.16 -24.66
C LEU A 145 -8.61 4.48 -26.14
N ALA A 146 -8.04 5.57 -26.66
CA ALA A 146 -8.16 5.99 -28.05
C ALA A 146 -7.54 5.01 -29.06
N MET A 147 -6.73 4.03 -28.63
CA MET A 147 -6.13 3.02 -29.52
C MET A 147 -7.18 2.29 -30.36
N VAL A 148 -8.38 2.07 -29.82
CA VAL A 148 -9.47 1.37 -30.53
C VAL A 148 -10.02 2.16 -31.71
N GLU A 149 -9.73 3.46 -31.78
CA GLU A 149 -10.17 4.35 -32.85
C GLU A 149 -9.14 4.46 -33.98
N HIS A 150 -7.89 4.09 -33.72
CA HIS A 150 -6.81 4.19 -34.69
C HIS A 150 -7.09 3.33 -35.92
N VAL A 151 -6.93 3.92 -37.11
CA VAL A 151 -7.20 3.26 -38.40
C VAL A 151 -6.41 1.95 -38.53
N GLY A 152 -5.13 1.96 -38.16
CA GLY A 152 -4.27 0.77 -38.21
C GLY A 152 -4.77 -0.37 -37.31
N PHE A 153 -5.24 -0.05 -36.10
CA PHE A 153 -5.79 -1.04 -35.18
C PHE A 153 -7.11 -1.63 -35.70
N LYS A 154 -8.01 -0.79 -36.23
CA LYS A 154 -9.27 -1.23 -36.83
C LYS A 154 -9.04 -2.17 -38.01
N VAL A 155 -8.10 -1.83 -38.91
CA VAL A 155 -7.73 -2.69 -40.05
C VAL A 155 -7.15 -4.02 -39.56
N PHE A 156 -6.24 -3.99 -38.59
CA PHE A 156 -5.66 -5.20 -38.00
C PHE A 156 -6.74 -6.13 -37.42
N VAL A 157 -7.62 -5.61 -36.57
CA VAL A 157 -8.68 -6.39 -35.94
C VAL A 157 -9.68 -6.93 -36.96
N LYS A 158 -10.06 -6.12 -37.97
CA LYS A 158 -10.99 -6.55 -39.03
C LYS A 158 -10.42 -7.70 -39.86
N ASN A 159 -9.12 -7.71 -40.10
CA ASN A 159 -8.44 -8.78 -40.82
C ASN A 159 -8.32 -10.07 -39.97
N MET A 160 -8.20 -9.93 -38.65
CA MET A 160 -8.15 -11.07 -37.72
C MET A 160 -9.52 -11.72 -37.51
N GLN A 161 -10.56 -10.91 -37.29
CA GLN A 161 -11.93 -11.37 -37.08
C GLN A 161 -12.93 -10.38 -37.70
N PRO A 162 -13.38 -10.62 -38.95
CA PRO A 162 -14.26 -9.69 -39.66
C PRO A 162 -15.63 -9.47 -38.98
N LEU A 163 -16.09 -10.40 -38.15
CA LEU A 163 -17.36 -10.29 -37.42
C LEU A 163 -17.28 -9.42 -36.16
N PHE A 164 -16.07 -9.11 -35.68
CA PHE A 164 -15.92 -8.22 -34.53
C PHE A 164 -15.91 -6.77 -35.01
N ASP A 165 -16.89 -5.99 -34.55
CA ASP A 165 -16.90 -4.56 -34.76
C ASP A 165 -16.21 -3.85 -33.59
N VAL A 166 -15.17 -3.07 -33.91
CA VAL A 166 -14.39 -2.37 -32.89
C VAL A 166 -15.21 -1.18 -32.40
N VAL A 167 -15.63 -1.26 -31.14
CA VAL A 167 -16.43 -0.23 -30.48
C VAL A 167 -15.66 1.07 -30.23
N HIS A 168 -16.40 2.16 -29.97
CA HIS A 168 -15.85 3.48 -29.65
C HIS A 168 -15.11 3.49 -28.30
N ASN A 169 -14.22 4.47 -28.09
CA ASN A 169 -13.45 4.60 -26.86
C ASN A 169 -14.32 4.63 -25.58
N SER A 170 -15.49 5.25 -25.62
CA SER A 170 -16.44 5.39 -24.52
C SER A 170 -17.09 4.07 -24.11
N THR A 171 -17.37 3.19 -25.08
CA THR A 171 -17.88 1.84 -24.79
C THR A 171 -16.80 0.95 -24.18
N ILE A 172 -15.55 1.11 -24.61
CA ILE A 172 -14.40 0.43 -23.99
C ILE A 172 -14.14 0.95 -22.59
N GLU A 173 -14.24 2.26 -22.38
CA GLU A 173 -14.14 2.88 -21.05
C GLU A 173 -15.17 2.28 -20.08
N LEU A 174 -16.43 2.17 -20.48
CA LEU A 174 -17.47 1.50 -19.68
C LEU A 174 -17.12 0.03 -19.40
N SER A 175 -16.59 -0.70 -20.39
CA SER A 175 -16.14 -2.08 -20.20
C SER A 175 -14.99 -2.19 -19.19
N CYS A 176 -14.06 -1.22 -19.20
CA CYS A 176 -12.98 -1.13 -18.21
C CYS A 176 -13.53 -0.87 -16.80
N VAL A 177 -14.50 0.03 -16.66
CA VAL A 177 -15.17 0.33 -15.37
C VAL A 177 -15.95 -0.89 -14.87
N GLU A 178 -16.61 -1.64 -15.75
CA GLU A 178 -17.30 -2.89 -15.38
C GLU A 178 -16.32 -3.93 -14.80
N ILE A 179 -15.19 -4.15 -15.48
CA ILE A 179 -14.14 -5.05 -14.98
C ILE A 179 -13.63 -4.59 -13.62
N TYR A 180 -13.40 -3.28 -13.46
CA TYR A 180 -12.99 -2.69 -12.18
C TYR A 180 -14.00 -3.00 -11.07
N MET A 181 -15.30 -2.78 -11.28
CA MET A 181 -16.31 -3.01 -10.24
C MET A 181 -16.35 -4.48 -9.81
N LYS A 182 -16.23 -5.40 -10.77
CA LYS A 182 -16.18 -6.85 -10.50
C LYS A 182 -14.94 -7.24 -9.70
N GLU A 183 -13.76 -6.77 -10.10
CA GLU A 183 -12.52 -7.06 -9.37
C GLU A 183 -12.48 -6.35 -8.01
N LYS A 184 -13.04 -5.15 -7.89
CA LYS A 184 -13.14 -4.43 -6.61
C LYS A 184 -13.92 -5.25 -5.59
N GLN A 185 -15.06 -5.82 -5.98
CA GLN A 185 -15.83 -6.70 -5.10
C GLN A 185 -15.02 -7.95 -4.70
N ARG A 186 -14.26 -8.53 -5.63
CA ARG A 186 -13.37 -9.67 -5.34
C ARG A 186 -12.31 -9.33 -4.30
N ILE A 187 -11.66 -8.17 -4.43
CA ILE A 187 -10.66 -7.69 -3.48
C ILE A 187 -11.31 -7.38 -2.12
N TYR A 188 -12.49 -6.78 -2.11
CA TYR A 188 -13.26 -6.51 -0.89
C TYR A 188 -13.58 -7.82 -0.12
N ASP A 189 -14.09 -8.83 -0.83
CA ASP A 189 -14.41 -10.14 -0.23
C ASP A 189 -13.15 -10.86 0.28
N MET A 190 -12.01 -10.66 -0.36
CA MET A 190 -10.73 -11.22 0.06
C MET A 190 -10.22 -10.52 1.33
N LEU A 191 -10.20 -9.19 1.38
CA LEU A 191 -9.74 -8.43 2.54
C LEU A 191 -10.64 -8.63 3.76
N SER A 192 -11.95 -8.78 3.57
CA SER A 192 -12.88 -9.07 4.68
C SER A 192 -12.64 -10.44 5.32
N LYS A 193 -12.21 -11.44 4.53
CA LYS A 193 -11.87 -12.80 5.03
C LYS A 193 -10.46 -12.95 5.60
N LEU A 194 -9.57 -11.98 5.35
CA LEU A 194 -8.20 -12.01 5.85
C LEU A 194 -8.16 -12.10 7.38
N GLN A 195 -7.40 -13.06 7.92
CA GLN A 195 -7.22 -13.25 9.36
C GLN A 195 -6.22 -12.24 9.96
N GLY A 196 -5.19 -11.87 9.19
CA GLY A 196 -4.20 -10.88 9.57
C GLY A 196 -4.70 -9.44 9.45
N ARG A 197 -3.86 -8.51 9.90
CA ARG A 197 -4.10 -7.07 9.76
C ARG A 197 -3.54 -6.55 8.44
N ILE A 198 -3.89 -5.30 8.14
CA ILE A 198 -3.56 -4.62 6.90
C ILE A 198 -2.68 -3.41 7.22
N ASN A 199 -1.56 -3.32 6.51
CA ASN A 199 -0.69 -2.15 6.48
C ASN A 199 -1.05 -1.29 5.28
N LEU A 200 -1.17 0.03 5.46
CA LEU A 200 -1.52 0.93 4.38
C LEU A 200 -0.32 1.78 3.97
N ALA A 201 0.11 1.72 2.72
CA ALA A 201 1.02 2.70 2.15
C ALA A 201 0.20 3.82 1.49
N ILE A 202 0.53 5.07 1.84
CA ILE A 202 -0.12 6.28 1.35
C ILE A 202 0.93 7.07 0.59
N GLU A 203 0.72 7.22 -0.71
CA GLU A 203 1.67 7.86 -1.62
C GLU A 203 1.04 9.07 -2.30
N MET A 204 1.77 10.18 -2.32
CA MET A 204 1.41 11.40 -2.99
C MET A 204 2.07 11.44 -4.36
N TRP A 205 1.25 11.62 -5.40
CA TRP A 205 1.72 11.71 -6.78
C TRP A 205 1.40 13.10 -7.32
N SER A 206 2.18 13.56 -8.30
CA SER A 206 1.93 14.80 -9.02
C SER A 206 1.78 14.56 -10.52
N SER A 207 1.07 15.45 -11.23
CA SER A 207 1.18 15.55 -12.69
C SER A 207 2.15 16.67 -13.08
N PRO A 208 2.65 16.69 -14.33
CA PRO A 208 3.38 17.83 -14.87
C PRO A 208 2.58 19.14 -14.81
N GLU A 209 1.24 19.06 -14.81
CA GLU A 209 0.35 20.22 -14.65
C GLU A 209 0.10 20.61 -13.17
N ASN A 210 0.92 20.12 -12.23
CA ASN A 210 0.81 20.34 -10.77
C ASN A 210 -0.49 19.85 -10.11
N SER A 211 -1.21 18.93 -10.74
CA SER A 211 -2.32 18.22 -10.07
C SER A 211 -1.76 17.23 -9.05
N LYS A 212 -2.38 17.09 -7.88
CA LYS A 212 -1.97 16.14 -6.83
C LYS A 212 -2.90 14.94 -6.80
N TYR A 213 -2.34 13.76 -6.51
CA TYR A 213 -3.10 12.53 -6.35
C TYR A 213 -2.65 11.77 -5.10
N VAL A 214 -3.55 10.95 -4.56
CA VAL A 214 -3.26 10.05 -3.45
C VAL A 214 -3.49 8.62 -3.90
N CYS A 215 -2.48 7.78 -3.74
CA CYS A 215 -2.56 6.35 -3.95
C CYS A 215 -2.56 5.65 -2.59
N LEU A 216 -3.61 4.85 -2.32
CA LEU A 216 -3.70 4.02 -1.12
C LEU A 216 -3.45 2.58 -1.51
N THR A 217 -2.45 1.96 -0.89
CA THR A 217 -2.04 0.59 -1.19
C THR A 217 -2.08 -0.26 0.07
N ALA A 218 -2.85 -1.34 0.06
CA ALA A 218 -2.85 -2.33 1.13
C ALA A 218 -1.69 -3.32 0.97
N HIS A 219 -0.97 -3.55 2.07
CA HIS A 219 0.07 -4.54 2.24
C HIS A 219 -0.32 -5.49 3.36
N TYR A 220 -0.26 -6.79 3.11
CA TYR A 220 -0.61 -7.80 4.10
C TYR A 220 0.07 -9.12 3.79
N VAL A 221 0.25 -9.96 4.81
CA VAL A 221 0.71 -11.34 4.62
C VAL A 221 -0.53 -12.24 4.56
N ASP A 222 -0.67 -13.00 3.48
CA ASP A 222 -1.81 -13.90 3.29
C ASP A 222 -1.68 -15.21 4.09
N ASP A 223 -2.67 -16.09 3.97
CA ASP A 223 -2.70 -17.36 4.68
C ASP A 223 -1.63 -18.37 4.19
N GLU A 224 -1.08 -18.15 2.99
CA GLU A 224 0.09 -18.90 2.50
C GLU A 224 1.43 -18.33 2.99
N TRP A 225 1.40 -17.29 3.82
CA TRP A 225 2.55 -16.54 4.28
C TRP A 225 3.34 -15.86 3.15
N LYS A 226 2.64 -15.40 2.12
CA LYS A 226 3.19 -14.55 1.07
C LYS A 226 2.80 -13.10 1.33
N LEU A 227 3.76 -12.20 1.12
CA LEU A 227 3.51 -10.77 1.20
C LEU A 227 2.77 -10.32 -0.06
N GLN A 228 1.58 -9.76 0.13
CA GLN A 228 0.70 -9.28 -0.92
C GLN A 228 0.63 -7.75 -0.88
N LYS A 229 0.44 -7.16 -2.06
CA LYS A 229 0.24 -5.73 -2.28
C LYS A 229 -0.97 -5.53 -3.19
N LYS A 230 -1.86 -4.60 -2.85
CA LYS A 230 -3.02 -4.21 -3.67
C LYS A 230 -3.28 -2.71 -3.61
N ILE A 231 -3.34 -2.04 -4.75
CA ILE A 231 -3.79 -0.65 -4.83
C ILE A 231 -5.30 -0.60 -4.60
N LEU A 232 -5.74 0.08 -3.55
CA LEU A 232 -7.15 0.21 -3.19
C LEU A 232 -7.79 1.43 -3.86
N ASN A 233 -7.12 2.58 -3.80
CA ASN A 233 -7.64 3.83 -4.31
C ASN A 233 -6.55 4.62 -5.04
N PHE A 234 -6.95 5.36 -6.07
CA PHE A 234 -6.13 6.34 -6.75
C PHE A 234 -6.99 7.59 -6.97
N LEU A 235 -6.84 8.56 -6.09
CA LEU A 235 -7.75 9.70 -5.97
C LEU A 235 -7.08 10.97 -6.46
N THR A 236 -7.85 11.81 -7.17
CA THR A 236 -7.44 13.17 -7.50
C THR A 236 -7.72 14.07 -6.30
N LEU A 237 -6.75 14.91 -5.94
CA LEU A 237 -6.94 15.95 -4.94
C LEU A 237 -7.27 17.26 -5.64
N ASP A 238 -8.42 17.84 -5.32
CA ASP A 238 -8.73 19.22 -5.69
C ASP A 238 -7.73 20.18 -5.06
N SER A 239 -7.39 21.25 -5.80
CA SER A 239 -6.46 22.30 -5.37
C SER A 239 -6.93 23.06 -4.12
N SER A 240 -8.19 22.92 -3.72
CA SER A 240 -8.78 23.46 -2.51
C SER A 240 -8.65 22.56 -1.28
N HIS A 241 -8.14 21.33 -1.41
CA HIS A 241 -7.99 20.43 -0.27
C HIS A 241 -6.85 20.88 0.65
N THR A 242 -7.21 21.25 1.87
CA THR A 242 -6.28 21.41 3.00
C THR A 242 -5.85 20.04 3.52
N GLU A 243 -4.81 19.99 4.36
CA GLU A 243 -4.43 18.78 5.11
C GLU A 243 -5.62 18.19 5.88
N ASP A 244 -6.57 19.03 6.27
CA ASP A 244 -7.80 18.61 6.92
C ASP A 244 -8.65 17.67 6.07
N MET A 245 -8.71 17.94 4.78
CA MET A 245 -9.48 17.15 3.82
C MET A 245 -8.81 15.80 3.51
N LEU A 246 -7.48 15.70 3.63
CA LEU A 246 -6.75 14.47 3.30
C LEU A 246 -7.01 13.35 4.32
N SER A 247 -7.06 13.65 5.63
CA SER A 247 -7.43 12.63 6.63
C SER A 247 -8.84 12.12 6.39
N ASP A 248 -9.79 12.99 6.09
CA ASP A 248 -11.20 12.62 5.87
C ASP A 248 -11.34 11.74 4.63
N VAL A 249 -10.57 12.03 3.57
CA VAL A 249 -10.47 11.19 2.38
C VAL A 249 -9.91 9.81 2.72
N ILE A 250 -8.83 9.72 3.49
CA ILE A 250 -8.23 8.44 3.89
C ILE A 250 -9.21 7.65 4.76
N ILE A 251 -9.84 8.28 5.74
CA ILE A 251 -10.81 7.65 6.64
C ILE A 251 -12.01 7.12 5.85
N LYS A 252 -12.53 7.91 4.91
CA LYS A 252 -13.60 7.46 4.01
C LYS A 252 -13.16 6.22 3.22
N CYS A 253 -11.93 6.17 2.72
CA CYS A 253 -11.42 4.99 2.03
C CYS A 253 -11.35 3.78 2.96
N LEU A 254 -10.84 3.93 4.19
CA LEU A 254 -10.79 2.86 5.18
C LEU A 254 -12.18 2.27 5.46
N MET A 255 -13.20 3.15 5.57
CA MET A 255 -14.59 2.74 5.77
C MET A 255 -15.21 2.10 4.53
N ASP A 256 -14.94 2.63 3.34
CA ASP A 256 -15.46 2.10 2.07
C ASP A 256 -14.95 0.67 1.80
N TRP A 257 -13.74 0.36 2.27
CA TRP A 257 -13.14 -0.97 2.18
C TRP A 257 -13.39 -1.87 3.40
N ASP A 258 -14.04 -1.36 4.46
CA ASP A 258 -14.27 -2.08 5.74
C ASP A 258 -12.97 -2.61 6.38
N ILE A 259 -11.90 -1.80 6.31
CA ILE A 259 -10.55 -2.15 6.80
C ILE A 259 -10.09 -1.30 7.99
N ASP A 260 -10.89 -0.33 8.44
CA ASP A 260 -10.59 0.53 9.60
C ASP A 260 -10.29 -0.29 10.86
N CYS A 261 -11.02 -1.38 11.08
CA CYS A 261 -10.82 -2.29 12.22
C CYS A 261 -9.63 -3.25 12.04
N LYS A 262 -9.08 -3.36 10.83
CA LYS A 262 -7.95 -4.25 10.48
C LYS A 262 -6.65 -3.48 10.27
N LEU A 263 -6.64 -2.15 10.37
CA LEU A 263 -5.45 -1.34 10.16
C LEU A 263 -4.39 -1.62 11.24
N PHE A 264 -3.17 -1.95 10.83
CA PHE A 264 -2.01 -2.09 11.71
C PHE A 264 -1.11 -0.86 11.68
N SER A 265 -0.65 -0.47 10.48
CA SER A 265 0.21 0.69 10.25
C SER A 265 -0.20 1.50 9.02
N MET A 266 0.24 2.75 8.98
CA MET A 266 0.17 3.65 7.84
C MET A 266 1.56 4.16 7.51
N THR A 267 2.02 3.93 6.29
CA THR A 267 3.30 4.39 5.79
C THR A 267 3.12 5.58 4.86
N PHE A 268 3.71 6.72 5.21
CA PHE A 268 3.71 7.92 4.38
C PHE A 268 5.05 8.08 3.64
N ASP A 269 5.00 8.73 2.48
CA ASP A 269 6.18 9.05 1.68
C ASP A 269 7.04 10.16 2.30
N ASP A 270 6.45 11.26 2.77
CA ASP A 270 7.18 12.39 3.33
C ASP A 270 7.21 12.39 4.89
N CYS A 271 8.32 12.86 5.45
CA CYS A 271 8.50 13.15 6.87
C CYS A 271 7.99 14.55 7.26
N SER A 272 7.82 15.48 6.31
CA SER A 272 7.56 16.90 6.58
C SER A 272 6.08 17.25 6.78
N THR A 273 5.17 16.47 6.18
CA THR A 273 3.72 16.68 6.25
C THR A 273 3.08 15.53 7.04
N ASN A 274 1.90 15.75 7.61
CA ASN A 274 0.94 14.71 8.02
C ASN A 274 0.89 14.25 9.48
N ASP A 275 1.58 14.87 10.44
CA ASP A 275 1.44 14.45 11.86
C ASP A 275 0.00 14.67 12.36
N ASP A 276 -0.61 15.80 11.99
CA ASP A 276 -2.02 16.10 12.30
C ASP A 276 -3.00 15.17 11.56
N ILE A 277 -2.63 14.67 10.37
CA ILE A 277 -3.43 13.69 9.63
C ILE A 277 -3.41 12.35 10.34
N VAL A 278 -2.23 11.87 10.71
CA VAL A 278 -2.07 10.62 11.47
C VAL A 278 -2.82 10.72 12.79
N LEU A 279 -2.69 11.83 13.51
CA LEU A 279 -3.39 12.06 14.77
C LEU A 279 -4.91 12.03 14.60
N ARG A 280 -5.48 12.69 13.58
CA ARG A 280 -6.94 12.66 13.37
C ARG A 280 -7.46 11.29 12.95
N ILE A 281 -6.75 10.60 12.07
CA ILE A 281 -7.07 9.21 11.72
C ILE A 281 -6.97 8.33 12.99
N LYS A 282 -5.96 8.56 13.82
CA LYS A 282 -5.79 7.88 15.10
C LYS A 282 -7.00 8.15 15.99
N ASP A 283 -7.39 9.39 16.23
CA ASP A 283 -8.50 9.71 17.12
C ASP A 283 -9.80 9.06 16.65
N GLN A 284 -10.13 9.16 15.36
CA GLN A 284 -11.35 8.59 14.80
C GLN A 284 -11.40 7.04 14.84
N ILE A 285 -10.26 6.36 14.63
CA ILE A 285 -10.19 4.90 14.77
C ILE A 285 -10.26 4.48 16.24
N SER A 286 -9.75 5.29 17.17
CA SER A 286 -9.76 5.00 18.62
C SER A 286 -11.17 4.93 19.19
N GLU A 287 -12.07 5.76 18.70
CA GLU A 287 -13.48 5.78 19.12
C GLU A 287 -14.21 4.47 18.78
N SER A 288 -13.67 3.69 17.85
CA SER A 288 -14.34 2.51 17.31
C SER A 288 -14.02 1.22 18.08
N ARG A 289 -12.80 1.00 18.64
CA ARG A 289 -12.40 -0.17 19.49
C ARG A 289 -11.08 0.03 20.28
N PRO A 290 -10.83 -0.74 21.37
CA PRO A 290 -9.53 -0.76 22.07
C PRO A 290 -8.40 -1.29 21.18
N ARG A 291 -7.23 -0.65 21.27
CA ARG A 291 -6.13 -0.71 20.31
C ARG A 291 -5.04 -1.73 20.65
N LEU A 292 -4.26 -2.10 19.63
CA LEU A 292 -2.91 -2.62 19.82
C LEU A 292 -1.97 -1.47 20.22
N SER A 293 -1.38 -1.56 21.42
CA SER A 293 -0.19 -0.79 21.88
C SER A 293 -0.22 0.72 21.63
N ASN A 294 -1.26 1.41 22.11
CA ASN A 294 -1.39 2.87 22.08
C ASN A 294 -1.16 3.54 20.69
N GLY A 295 -1.16 2.77 19.61
CA GLY A 295 -0.85 3.21 18.24
C GLY A 295 0.60 3.65 18.00
N GLN A 296 1.58 3.16 18.76
CA GLN A 296 3.00 3.54 18.58
C GLN A 296 3.61 3.06 17.25
N LEU A 297 3.09 1.96 16.67
CA LEU A 297 3.52 1.42 15.38
C LEU A 297 2.62 1.83 14.21
N LEU A 298 1.69 2.76 14.45
CA LEU A 298 0.73 3.20 13.44
C LEU A 298 1.37 4.15 12.43
N ASP A 299 2.32 5.00 12.85
CA ASP A 299 2.99 5.97 11.99
C ASP A 299 4.33 5.43 11.50
N VAL A 300 4.40 5.11 10.21
CA VAL A 300 5.62 4.67 9.55
C VAL A 300 5.94 5.66 8.43
N ARG A 301 7.22 5.90 8.21
CA ARG A 301 7.70 6.77 7.12
C ARG A 301 8.55 5.96 6.15
N SER A 302 8.56 6.37 4.90
CA SER A 302 9.30 5.66 3.85
C SER A 302 10.81 5.88 3.99
N ALA A 303 11.53 4.79 4.23
CA ALA A 303 12.99 4.73 4.23
C ALA A 303 13.58 5.28 2.92
N ALA A 304 13.08 4.82 1.77
CA ALA A 304 13.61 5.26 0.48
C ALA A 304 13.42 6.76 0.25
N HIS A 305 12.31 7.34 0.72
CA HIS A 305 12.06 8.78 0.59
C HIS A 305 13.00 9.62 1.46
N VAL A 306 13.26 9.23 2.72
CA VAL A 306 14.25 9.96 3.54
C VAL A 306 15.66 9.86 2.93
N LEU A 307 16.05 8.69 2.40
CA LEU A 307 17.34 8.51 1.73
C LEU A 307 17.44 9.34 0.45
N ASN A 308 16.38 9.39 -0.35
CA ASN A 308 16.29 10.28 -1.50
C ASN A 308 16.40 11.75 -1.09
N SER A 309 15.69 12.17 -0.03
CA SER A 309 15.72 13.55 0.45
C SER A 309 17.11 14.01 0.88
N ILE A 310 17.85 13.17 1.62
CA ILE A 310 19.23 13.50 2.02
C ILE A 310 20.21 13.40 0.84
N ALA A 311 19.98 12.51 -0.13
CA ALA A 311 20.76 12.48 -1.37
C ALA A 311 20.57 13.77 -2.18
N GLN A 312 19.34 14.31 -2.24
CA GLN A 312 19.07 15.60 -2.88
C GLN A 312 19.80 16.74 -2.18
N ASP A 313 19.89 16.76 -0.84
CA ASP A 313 20.69 17.78 -0.13
C ASP A 313 22.16 17.73 -0.55
N ALA A 314 22.73 16.54 -0.73
CA ALA A 314 24.12 16.38 -1.16
C ALA A 314 24.34 16.84 -2.60
N ILE A 315 23.38 16.56 -3.49
CA ILE A 315 23.42 17.01 -4.90
C ILE A 315 23.24 18.51 -5.01
N GLU A 316 22.30 19.09 -4.26
CA GLU A 316 22.07 20.54 -4.18
C GLU A 316 23.33 21.26 -3.67
N ALA A 317 23.96 20.75 -2.62
CA ALA A 317 25.19 21.32 -2.10
C ALA A 317 26.36 21.30 -3.11
N LEU A 318 26.37 20.33 -4.03
CA LEU A 318 27.39 20.20 -5.07
C LEU A 318 26.95 20.80 -6.42
N GLN A 319 25.84 21.54 -6.48
CA GLN A 319 25.22 21.95 -7.75
C GLN A 319 26.19 22.68 -8.69
N VAL A 320 27.02 23.60 -8.18
CA VAL A 320 28.00 24.34 -8.98
C VAL A 320 29.04 23.41 -9.62
N VAL A 321 29.62 22.51 -8.82
CA VAL A 321 30.58 21.50 -9.28
C VAL A 321 29.94 20.55 -10.29
N ILE A 322 28.69 20.13 -10.05
CA ILE A 322 27.93 19.31 -11.00
C ILE A 322 27.76 20.03 -12.34
N GLN A 323 27.47 21.34 -12.36
CA GLN A 323 27.37 22.09 -13.62
C GLN A 323 28.71 22.15 -14.37
N LYS A 324 29.82 22.37 -13.66
CA LYS A 324 31.17 22.36 -14.25
C LYS A 324 31.53 21.00 -14.85
N ILE A 325 31.28 19.92 -14.11
CA ILE A 325 31.49 18.54 -14.59
C ILE A 325 30.60 18.28 -15.81
N ARG A 326 29.31 18.66 -15.75
CA ARG A 326 28.38 18.51 -16.87
C ARG A 326 28.86 19.27 -18.12
N GLY A 327 29.39 20.48 -17.95
CA GLY A 327 30.03 21.26 -19.02
C GLY A 327 31.24 20.54 -19.61
N SER A 328 32.13 20.02 -18.76
CA SER A 328 33.31 19.24 -19.17
C SER A 328 32.92 17.97 -19.95
N VAL A 329 31.91 17.24 -19.48
CA VAL A 329 31.40 16.04 -20.16
C VAL A 329 30.78 16.39 -21.52
N LYS A 330 30.00 17.48 -21.61
CA LYS A 330 29.45 17.96 -22.88
C LYS A 330 30.55 18.34 -23.87
N TYR A 331 31.61 18.99 -23.40
CA TYR A 331 32.77 19.34 -24.22
C TYR A 331 33.45 18.09 -24.77
N VAL A 332 33.73 17.09 -23.93
CA VAL A 332 34.32 15.80 -24.36
C VAL A 332 33.45 15.12 -25.43
N LYS A 333 32.13 15.21 -25.31
CA LYS A 333 31.16 14.62 -26.24
C LYS A 333 30.84 15.47 -27.47
N SER A 334 31.37 16.69 -27.57
CA SER A 334 31.02 17.60 -28.66
C SER A 334 31.54 17.15 -30.02
N SER A 335 32.65 16.39 -30.07
CA SER A 335 33.18 15.83 -31.31
C SER A 335 33.94 14.52 -31.09
N GLN A 336 33.97 13.68 -32.13
CA GLN A 336 34.73 12.43 -32.10
C GLN A 336 36.24 12.65 -31.93
N SER A 337 36.77 13.79 -32.41
CA SER A 337 38.19 14.13 -32.25
C SER A 337 38.54 14.43 -30.79
N ILE A 338 37.69 15.18 -30.06
CA ILE A 338 37.93 15.50 -28.66
C ILE A 338 37.80 14.24 -27.81
N LEU A 339 36.79 13.41 -28.07
CA LEU A 339 36.64 12.11 -27.42
C LEU A 339 37.86 11.20 -27.66
N GLY A 340 38.40 11.20 -28.89
CA GLY A 340 39.64 10.48 -29.22
C GLY A 340 40.83 10.95 -28.37
N LYS A 341 41.07 12.26 -28.31
CA LYS A 341 42.12 12.86 -27.47
C LYS A 341 41.93 12.54 -25.98
N PHE A 342 40.69 12.63 -25.49
CA PHE A 342 40.36 12.27 -24.10
C PHE A 342 40.75 10.83 -23.79
N ASN A 343 40.42 9.89 -24.69
CA ASN A 343 40.77 8.49 -24.53
C ASN A 343 42.29 8.23 -24.61
N GLU A 344 43.02 8.95 -25.47
CA GLU A 344 44.49 8.88 -25.53
C GLU A 344 45.12 9.34 -24.20
N ILE A 345 44.66 10.45 -23.64
CA ILE A 345 45.12 10.95 -22.34
C ILE A 345 44.77 9.95 -21.23
N ALA A 346 43.57 9.36 -21.26
CA ALA A 346 43.16 8.33 -20.30
C ALA A 346 44.08 7.10 -20.33
N GLN A 347 44.47 6.64 -21.52
CA GLN A 347 45.42 5.54 -21.70
C GLN A 347 46.81 5.90 -21.16
N GLN A 348 47.29 7.13 -21.42
CA GLN A 348 48.58 7.61 -20.90
C GLN A 348 48.60 7.67 -19.37
N GLN A 349 47.46 7.97 -18.73
CA GLN A 349 47.30 7.99 -17.27
C GLN A 349 47.05 6.61 -16.66
N GLY A 350 47.10 5.53 -17.46
CA GLY A 350 46.91 4.16 -17.00
C GLY A 350 45.48 3.81 -16.59
N ILE A 351 44.48 4.60 -17.03
CA ILE A 351 43.08 4.29 -16.79
C ILE A 351 42.65 3.20 -17.78
N ASN A 352 42.72 1.95 -17.33
CA ASN A 352 42.30 0.78 -18.11
C ASN A 352 40.77 0.54 -18.08
N ASN A 353 40.03 1.42 -17.40
CA ASN A 353 38.61 1.23 -17.13
C ASN A 353 37.79 1.53 -18.40
N HIS A 354 36.98 0.58 -18.88
CA HIS A 354 36.09 0.78 -20.03
C HIS A 354 34.85 1.66 -19.70
N LYS A 355 34.84 2.32 -18.54
CA LYS A 355 33.74 3.21 -18.14
C LYS A 355 33.73 4.43 -19.05
N ILE A 356 32.68 4.54 -19.86
CA ILE A 356 32.44 5.66 -20.76
C ILE A 356 31.92 6.84 -19.94
N VAL A 357 32.39 8.05 -20.26
CA VAL A 357 31.84 9.28 -19.68
C VAL A 357 30.39 9.44 -20.16
N VAL A 358 29.42 9.48 -19.25
CA VAL A 358 27.98 9.61 -19.56
C VAL A 358 27.44 10.94 -19.04
N LEU A 359 26.54 11.56 -19.80
CA LEU A 359 25.84 12.77 -19.37
C LEU A 359 24.67 12.35 -18.48
N ASP A 360 24.47 13.03 -17.37
CA ASP A 360 23.38 12.70 -16.46
C ASP A 360 22.00 13.06 -17.04
N TYR A 361 20.98 12.39 -16.50
CA TYR A 361 19.58 12.75 -16.65
C TYR A 361 19.10 13.33 -15.31
N PRO A 362 19.09 14.67 -15.12
CA PRO A 362 18.98 15.30 -13.79
C PRO A 362 17.76 14.92 -12.96
N ILE A 363 16.67 14.46 -13.61
CA ILE A 363 15.47 13.97 -12.94
C ILE A 363 15.76 12.67 -12.14
N ARG A 364 16.75 11.88 -12.56
CA ARG A 364 17.20 10.65 -11.91
C ARG A 364 18.57 10.83 -11.29
N TRP A 365 18.60 10.96 -9.97
CA TRP A 365 19.83 11.35 -9.29
C TRP A 365 20.91 10.26 -9.28
N ASN A 366 20.55 8.99 -9.45
CA ASN A 366 21.52 7.92 -9.65
C ASN A 366 22.32 8.12 -10.96
N SER A 367 21.72 8.72 -11.99
CA SER A 367 22.46 9.04 -13.22
C SER A 367 23.49 10.16 -13.00
N THR A 368 23.15 11.16 -12.17
CA THR A 368 24.09 12.20 -11.73
C THR A 368 25.22 11.60 -10.91
N TYR A 369 24.92 10.65 -10.01
CA TYR A 369 25.96 9.88 -9.31
C TYR A 369 26.89 9.16 -10.29
N MET A 370 26.37 8.43 -11.28
CA MET A 370 27.20 7.69 -12.24
C MET A 370 28.11 8.63 -13.05
N MET A 371 27.60 9.81 -13.43
CA MET A 371 28.40 10.87 -14.08
C MET A 371 29.52 11.34 -13.15
N LEU A 372 29.22 11.63 -11.88
CA LEU A 372 30.19 12.10 -10.89
C LEU A 372 31.24 11.05 -10.55
N GLU A 373 30.85 9.79 -10.35
CA GLU A 373 31.75 8.68 -10.07
C GLU A 373 32.78 8.55 -11.21
N THR A 374 32.28 8.55 -12.45
CA THR A 374 33.15 8.50 -13.63
C THR A 374 34.03 9.76 -13.71
N ALA A 375 33.47 10.96 -13.50
CA ALA A 375 34.25 12.19 -13.57
C ALA A 375 35.40 12.23 -12.55
N VAL A 376 35.17 11.75 -11.32
CA VAL A 376 36.17 11.66 -10.26
C VAL A 376 37.28 10.65 -10.60
N GLU A 377 36.94 9.50 -11.18
CA GLU A 377 37.94 8.53 -11.68
C GLU A 377 38.83 9.16 -12.77
N TYR A 378 38.25 9.99 -13.63
CA TYR A 378 38.94 10.66 -14.74
C TYR A 378 39.50 12.05 -14.39
N ARG A 379 39.58 12.43 -13.10
CA ARG A 379 39.99 13.80 -12.67
C ARG A 379 41.29 14.28 -13.34
N ASN A 380 42.28 13.39 -13.44
CA ASN A 380 43.59 13.72 -14.02
C ASN A 380 43.48 13.93 -15.53
N VAL A 381 42.58 13.21 -16.21
CA VAL A 381 42.34 13.36 -17.65
C VAL A 381 41.67 14.70 -17.94
N PHE A 382 40.66 15.08 -17.14
CA PHE A 382 40.02 16.39 -17.25
C PHE A 382 41.01 17.55 -17.01
N HIS A 383 41.97 17.38 -16.09
CA HIS A 383 43.00 18.39 -15.82
C HIS A 383 43.95 18.61 -17.02
N HIS A 384 44.23 17.57 -17.80
CA HIS A 384 45.13 17.64 -18.96
C HIS A 384 44.41 17.83 -20.29
N LEU A 385 43.08 18.01 -20.27
CA LEU A 385 42.29 18.15 -21.49
C LEU A 385 42.53 19.55 -22.11
N PRO A 386 43.10 19.65 -23.32
CA PRO A 386 43.38 20.94 -23.93
C PRO A 386 42.09 21.65 -24.34
N GLU A 387 42.13 22.99 -24.28
CA GLU A 387 41.04 23.90 -24.71
C GLU A 387 39.72 23.71 -23.93
N LEU A 388 39.77 23.06 -22.76
CA LEU A 388 38.64 23.07 -21.82
C LEU A 388 38.39 24.50 -21.34
N ASP A 389 37.14 24.93 -21.42
CA ASP A 389 36.71 26.23 -20.91
C ASP A 389 37.14 26.38 -19.44
N PRO A 390 37.89 27.44 -19.08
CA PRO A 390 38.26 27.72 -17.69
C PRO A 390 37.06 27.77 -16.73
N ASP A 391 35.87 28.14 -17.20
CA ASP A 391 34.65 28.17 -16.40
C ASP A 391 34.21 26.77 -15.95
N PHE A 392 34.61 25.72 -16.68
CA PHE A 392 34.36 24.33 -16.33
C PHE A 392 35.50 23.68 -15.54
N ALA A 393 36.64 24.36 -15.38
CA ALA A 393 37.76 23.83 -14.60
C ALA A 393 37.40 23.74 -13.10
N LEU A 394 37.73 22.59 -12.51
CA LEU A 394 37.54 22.33 -11.09
C LEU A 394 38.87 22.46 -10.34
N SER A 395 38.82 23.10 -9.18
CA SER A 395 39.93 23.17 -8.22
C SER A 395 40.12 21.82 -7.49
N ASP A 396 41.30 21.62 -6.91
CA ASP A 396 41.60 20.41 -6.12
C ASP A 396 40.64 20.23 -4.94
N GLU A 397 40.22 21.33 -4.32
CA GLU A 397 39.25 21.32 -3.22
C GLU A 397 37.85 20.92 -3.70
N GLU A 398 37.42 21.40 -4.87
CA GLU A 398 36.15 20.97 -5.49
C GLU A 398 36.19 19.48 -5.84
N TRP A 399 37.31 18.96 -6.37
CA TRP A 399 37.48 17.53 -6.64
C TRP A 399 37.46 16.68 -5.36
N LYS A 400 38.08 17.16 -4.28
CA LYS A 400 38.08 16.48 -2.99
C LYS A 400 36.67 16.40 -2.38
N ARG A 401 35.91 17.49 -2.45
CA ARG A 401 34.51 17.53 -2.02
C ARG A 401 33.62 16.64 -2.89
N ALA A 402 33.81 16.68 -4.21
CA ALA A 402 33.10 15.81 -5.15
C ALA A 402 33.36 14.33 -4.84
N SER A 403 34.62 13.95 -4.60
CA SER A 403 35.00 12.58 -4.24
C SER A 403 34.32 12.10 -2.95
N SER A 404 34.24 12.99 -1.95
CA SER A 404 33.59 12.68 -0.67
C SER A 404 32.08 12.52 -0.84
N ILE A 405 31.41 13.43 -1.56
CA ILE A 405 29.98 13.33 -1.82
C ILE A 405 29.62 12.12 -2.70
N VAL A 406 30.46 11.76 -3.67
CA VAL A 406 30.31 10.52 -4.44
C VAL A 406 30.30 9.31 -3.51
N SER A 407 31.17 9.26 -2.49
CA SER A 407 31.15 8.18 -1.49
C SER A 407 29.85 8.14 -0.68
N TYR A 408 29.28 9.32 -0.35
CA TYR A 408 28.01 9.41 0.38
C TYR A 408 26.86 8.89 -0.49
N LEU A 409 26.78 9.36 -1.73
CA LEU A 409 25.74 8.95 -2.69
C LEU A 409 25.84 7.46 -3.03
N LYS A 410 27.06 6.90 -3.12
CA LYS A 410 27.29 5.48 -3.34
C LYS A 410 26.61 4.62 -2.27
N LEU A 411 26.86 4.94 -1.00
CA LEU A 411 26.24 4.25 0.13
C LEU A 411 24.70 4.28 0.03
N LEU A 412 24.13 5.45 -0.26
CA LEU A 412 22.68 5.63 -0.37
C LEU A 412 22.10 4.81 -1.53
N ILE A 413 22.79 4.75 -2.67
CA ILE A 413 22.38 3.93 -3.83
C ILE A 413 22.41 2.45 -3.49
N GLU A 414 23.49 1.97 -2.88
CA GLU A 414 23.63 0.56 -2.48
C GLU A 414 22.47 0.12 -1.58
N ILE A 415 22.11 0.95 -0.60
CA ILE A 415 21.01 0.66 0.34
C ILE A 415 19.64 0.73 -0.33
N ILE A 416 19.37 1.74 -1.17
CA ILE A 416 18.11 1.82 -1.91
C ILE A 416 17.94 0.63 -2.86
N ASN A 417 19.03 0.13 -3.45
CA ASN A 417 19.01 -1.07 -4.27
C ASN A 417 18.67 -2.32 -3.44
N VAL A 418 19.14 -2.44 -2.20
CA VAL A 418 18.71 -3.52 -1.28
C VAL A 418 17.20 -3.49 -1.09
N PHE A 419 16.62 -2.31 -0.83
CA PHE A 419 15.16 -2.16 -0.66
C PHE A 419 14.37 -2.46 -1.93
N SER A 420 14.97 -2.20 -3.09
CA SER A 420 14.33 -2.33 -4.40
C SER A 420 14.55 -3.69 -5.07
N SER A 421 15.38 -4.56 -4.49
CA SER A 421 15.76 -5.86 -5.05
C SER A 421 14.60 -6.86 -5.10
N ASN A 422 13.64 -6.74 -4.18
CA ASN A 422 12.47 -7.61 -4.09
C ASN A 422 11.19 -6.82 -4.37
N LYS A 423 10.23 -7.44 -5.07
CA LYS A 423 8.93 -6.80 -5.39
C LYS A 423 8.20 -6.28 -4.15
N CYS A 424 8.30 -7.00 -3.03
CA CYS A 424 7.77 -6.62 -1.71
C CYS A 424 8.73 -7.13 -0.61
N PRO A 425 9.65 -6.30 -0.10
CA PRO A 425 10.54 -6.70 0.99
C PRO A 425 9.81 -6.75 2.34
N THR A 426 10.23 -7.66 3.22
CA THR A 426 9.76 -7.73 4.61
C THR A 426 10.43 -6.67 5.48
N ALA A 427 9.72 -6.16 6.49
CA ALA A 427 10.18 -5.03 7.31
C ALA A 427 11.55 -5.24 8.00
N ASN A 428 11.92 -6.48 8.33
CA ASN A 428 13.17 -6.81 9.04
C ASN A 428 14.43 -6.42 8.25
N ILE A 429 14.39 -6.38 6.91
CA ILE A 429 15.59 -6.11 6.10
C ILE A 429 16.07 -4.66 6.26
N TYR A 430 15.20 -3.75 6.70
CA TYR A 430 15.48 -2.33 6.74
C TYR A 430 16.34 -1.93 7.93
N PHE A 431 16.19 -2.58 9.09
CA PHE A 431 16.85 -2.15 10.32
C PHE A 431 18.39 -2.14 10.23
N PRO A 432 19.08 -3.20 9.75
CA PRO A 432 20.53 -3.16 9.55
C PRO A 432 20.99 -2.01 8.65
N GLU A 433 20.33 -1.84 7.51
CA GLU A 433 20.70 -0.85 6.50
C GLU A 433 20.49 0.58 7.00
N ILE A 434 19.36 0.86 7.64
CA ILE A 434 19.05 2.18 8.20
C ILE A 434 19.95 2.50 9.40
N CYS A 435 20.27 1.53 10.25
CA CYS A 435 21.28 1.71 11.30
C CYS A 435 22.65 2.05 10.71
N HIS A 436 23.03 1.39 9.60
CA HIS A 436 24.29 1.68 8.92
C HIS A 436 24.33 3.12 8.38
N VAL A 437 23.24 3.61 7.75
CA VAL A 437 23.12 5.02 7.33
C VAL A 437 23.29 5.96 8.52
N HIS A 438 22.62 5.68 9.64
CA HIS A 438 22.69 6.54 10.82
C HIS A 438 24.14 6.66 11.35
N ILE A 439 24.84 5.53 11.45
CA ILE A 439 26.24 5.49 11.88
C ILE A 439 27.12 6.30 10.91
N GLN A 440 26.93 6.13 9.60
CA GLN A 440 27.69 6.87 8.59
C GLN A 440 27.41 8.38 8.64
N LEU A 441 26.16 8.79 8.83
CA LEU A 441 25.81 10.21 9.02
C LEU A 441 26.49 10.80 10.27
N ILE A 442 26.51 10.06 11.39
CA ILE A 442 27.23 10.47 12.60
C ILE A 442 28.72 10.65 12.32
N GLU A 443 29.32 9.76 11.52
CA GLU A 443 30.73 9.85 11.16
C GLU A 443 31.02 11.01 10.21
N TRP A 444 30.19 11.23 9.19
CA TRP A 444 30.34 12.34 8.25
C TRP A 444 30.23 13.71 8.94
N CYS A 445 29.43 13.82 10.01
CA CYS A 445 29.38 15.02 10.84
C CYS A 445 30.74 15.39 11.48
N LYS A 446 31.64 14.41 11.68
CA LYS A 446 32.97 14.61 12.27
C LYS A 446 34.04 14.99 11.24
N SER A 447 33.66 15.18 9.97
CA SER A 447 34.57 15.61 8.91
C SER A 447 35.36 16.86 9.31
N SER A 448 36.66 16.88 8.98
CA SER A 448 37.53 18.06 9.18
C SER A 448 37.24 19.18 8.18
N ASP A 449 36.61 18.86 7.05
CA ASP A 449 36.09 19.85 6.09
C ASP A 449 34.76 20.43 6.62
N ALA A 450 34.74 21.74 6.86
CA ALA A 450 33.58 22.46 7.39
C ALA A 450 32.36 22.43 6.47
N PHE A 451 32.56 22.43 5.15
CA PHE A 451 31.47 22.31 4.18
C PHE A 451 30.83 20.90 4.26
N LEU A 452 31.65 19.85 4.30
CA LEU A 452 31.17 18.48 4.40
C LEU A 452 30.50 18.20 5.76
N SER A 453 31.05 18.71 6.85
CA SER A 453 30.46 18.57 8.20
C SER A 453 29.10 19.30 8.29
N SER A 454 29.00 20.50 7.72
CA SER A 454 27.75 21.26 7.66
C SER A 454 26.68 20.52 6.84
N LEU A 455 27.04 20.00 5.66
CA LEU A 455 26.16 19.19 4.82
C LEU A 455 25.68 17.93 5.56
N ALA A 456 26.60 17.18 6.16
CA ALA A 456 26.27 15.98 6.91
C ALA A 456 25.32 16.28 8.08
N THR A 457 25.49 17.42 8.75
CA THR A 457 24.59 17.87 9.83
C THR A 457 23.18 18.17 9.29
N LYS A 458 23.07 18.82 8.12
CA LYS A 458 21.77 19.06 7.45
C LYS A 458 21.08 17.72 7.10
N MET A 459 21.82 16.79 6.51
CA MET A 459 21.32 15.45 6.14
C MET A 459 20.89 14.66 7.39
N LYS A 460 21.72 14.66 8.44
CA LYS A 460 21.43 13.98 9.71
C LYS A 460 20.19 14.54 10.38
N ALA A 461 20.00 15.86 10.39
CA ALA A 461 18.82 16.47 11.00
C ALA A 461 17.50 16.01 10.33
N LYS A 462 17.49 15.82 9.00
CA LYS A 462 16.34 15.22 8.30
C LYS A 462 16.18 13.75 8.65
N PHE A 463 17.28 13.00 8.67
CA PHE A 463 17.26 11.58 9.03
C PHE A 463 16.79 11.33 10.47
N ASP A 464 17.19 12.17 11.43
CA ASP A 464 16.80 12.04 12.84
C ASP A 464 15.27 12.20 13.03
N LYS A 465 14.61 13.03 12.21
CA LYS A 465 13.14 13.14 12.20
C LYS A 465 12.45 11.86 11.72
N TYR A 466 13.05 11.17 10.75
CA TYR A 466 12.58 9.86 10.31
C TYR A 466 12.82 8.81 11.41
N TRP A 467 14.04 8.80 11.97
CA TRP A 467 14.50 7.85 12.95
C TRP A 467 13.67 7.90 14.24
N SER A 468 13.31 9.10 14.72
CA SER A 468 12.47 9.25 15.91
C SER A 468 11.07 8.64 15.77
N LYS A 469 10.54 8.55 14.54
CA LYS A 469 9.24 7.92 14.26
C LYS A 469 9.35 6.41 14.04
N CYS A 470 10.35 5.98 13.27
CA CYS A 470 10.40 4.59 12.77
C CYS A 470 11.31 3.65 13.56
N SER A 471 12.21 4.16 14.41
CA SER A 471 13.23 3.34 15.11
C SER A 471 12.64 2.17 15.89
N LEU A 472 11.54 2.39 16.63
CA LEU A 472 10.87 1.31 17.36
C LEU A 472 10.30 0.24 16.42
N GLY A 473 9.58 0.65 15.36
CA GLY A 473 8.99 -0.30 14.40
C GLY A 473 10.06 -1.11 13.65
N LEU A 474 11.16 -0.48 13.27
CA LEU A 474 12.31 -1.15 12.66
C LEU A 474 12.97 -2.13 13.64
N ALA A 475 13.15 -1.72 14.91
CA ALA A 475 13.73 -2.58 15.94
C ALA A 475 12.83 -3.80 16.23
N VAL A 476 11.51 -3.62 16.36
CA VAL A 476 10.56 -4.72 16.56
C VAL A 476 10.59 -5.69 15.38
N ALA A 477 10.63 -5.18 14.14
CA ALA A 477 10.76 -6.03 12.95
C ALA A 477 12.08 -6.84 12.94
N ALA A 478 13.18 -6.24 13.39
CA ALA A 478 14.47 -6.91 13.51
C ALA A 478 14.49 -7.97 14.62
N ILE A 479 13.84 -7.70 15.76
CA ILE A 479 13.74 -8.65 16.87
C ILE A 479 12.95 -9.90 16.45
N LEU A 480 11.96 -9.75 15.57
CA LEU A 480 11.19 -10.86 15.00
C LEU A 480 11.94 -11.66 13.92
N ASP A 481 13.18 -11.30 13.61
CA ASP A 481 14.07 -12.14 12.83
C ASP A 481 14.83 -13.10 13.76
N PRO A 482 14.61 -14.42 13.65
CA PRO A 482 15.21 -15.40 14.55
C PRO A 482 16.74 -15.44 14.47
N ARG A 483 17.34 -14.90 13.40
CA ARG A 483 18.80 -14.79 13.23
C ARG A 483 19.41 -13.69 14.09
N PHE A 484 18.60 -12.76 14.57
CA PHE A 484 19.05 -11.49 15.15
C PHE A 484 18.51 -11.27 16.55
N LYS A 485 17.18 -11.38 16.74
CA LYS A 485 16.50 -11.12 18.02
C LYS A 485 16.95 -9.77 18.64
N MET A 486 17.04 -9.70 19.96
CA MET A 486 17.51 -8.49 20.67
C MET A 486 18.98 -8.16 20.39
N LYS A 487 19.83 -9.14 20.03
CA LYS A 487 21.28 -8.94 19.90
C LYS A 487 21.66 -7.94 18.81
N LEU A 488 20.89 -7.90 17.73
CA LEU A 488 21.13 -6.93 16.67
C LEU A 488 20.79 -5.50 17.10
N VAL A 489 19.74 -5.32 17.89
CA VAL A 489 19.38 -4.02 18.47
C VAL A 489 20.46 -3.56 19.45
N GLU A 490 20.89 -4.44 20.36
CA GLU A 490 21.99 -4.18 21.29
C GLU A 490 23.27 -3.73 20.57
N TYR A 491 23.62 -4.40 19.48
CA TYR A 491 24.81 -4.09 18.68
C TYR A 491 24.76 -2.70 18.02
N TYR A 492 23.67 -2.37 17.33
CA TYR A 492 23.57 -1.09 16.62
C TYR A 492 23.30 0.08 17.56
N TYR A 493 22.44 -0.08 18.57
CA TYR A 493 22.11 1.01 19.48
C TYR A 493 23.32 1.40 20.34
N SER A 494 24.20 0.46 20.68
CA SER A 494 25.48 0.77 21.34
C SER A 494 26.36 1.70 20.51
N GLN A 495 26.38 1.54 19.19
CA GLN A 495 27.17 2.38 18.29
C GLN A 495 26.52 3.75 18.02
N ILE A 496 25.19 3.80 17.94
CA ILE A 496 24.44 5.02 17.63
C ILE A 496 24.34 5.94 18.86
N TYR A 497 24.03 5.38 20.02
CA TYR A 497 23.64 6.15 21.21
C TYR A 497 24.73 6.25 22.30
N GLY A 498 25.79 5.44 22.19
CA GLY A 498 26.88 5.42 23.16
C GLY A 498 26.37 5.21 24.58
N SER A 499 26.56 6.21 25.45
CA SER A 499 26.17 6.15 26.87
C SER A 499 24.66 5.99 27.10
N THR A 500 23.81 6.43 26.17
CA THR A 500 22.33 6.35 26.30
C THR A 500 21.74 5.07 25.69
N ALA A 501 22.59 4.14 25.22
CA ALA A 501 22.15 2.93 24.52
C ALA A 501 21.26 2.02 25.37
N LEU A 502 21.57 1.84 26.65
CA LEU A 502 20.81 0.96 27.55
C LEU A 502 19.34 1.39 27.69
N GLU A 503 19.09 2.70 27.75
CA GLU A 503 17.73 3.26 27.81
C GLU A 503 16.96 2.96 26.54
N ARG A 504 17.58 3.18 25.37
CA ARG A 504 16.97 2.90 24.05
C ARG A 504 16.73 1.41 23.79
N ILE A 505 17.63 0.55 24.27
CA ILE A 505 17.45 -0.91 24.18
C ILE A 505 16.28 -1.34 25.06
N LYS A 506 16.14 -0.75 26.25
CA LYS A 506 15.01 -1.01 27.14
C LYS A 506 13.70 -0.55 26.51
N GLU A 507 13.65 0.64 25.91
CA GLU A 507 12.47 1.12 25.16
C GLU A 507 12.04 0.14 24.06
N ALA A 508 12.99 -0.43 23.30
CA ALA A 508 12.69 -1.43 22.28
C ALA A 508 12.16 -2.75 22.88
N SER A 509 12.74 -3.20 24.00
CA SER A 509 12.30 -4.40 24.73
C SER A 509 10.91 -4.25 25.33
N ASP A 510 10.62 -3.09 25.92
CA ASP A 510 9.32 -2.78 26.49
C ASP A 510 8.27 -2.64 25.37
N GLY A 511 8.63 -2.01 24.23
CA GLY A 511 7.74 -1.87 23.08
C GLY A 511 7.31 -3.20 22.45
N ILE A 512 8.21 -4.19 22.30
CA ILE A 512 7.82 -5.52 21.80
C ILE A 512 6.94 -6.28 22.80
N LYS A 513 7.18 -6.13 24.11
CA LYS A 513 6.35 -6.74 25.15
C LYS A 513 4.95 -6.12 25.20
N GLU A 514 4.85 -4.80 25.10
CA GLU A 514 3.57 -4.09 24.99
C GLU A 514 2.78 -4.54 23.77
N LEU A 515 3.45 -4.74 22.62
CA LEU A 515 2.83 -5.29 21.42
C LEU A 515 2.31 -6.69 21.64
N PHE A 516 3.15 -7.58 22.17
CA PHE A 516 2.78 -8.95 22.45
C PHE A 516 1.57 -9.05 23.39
N ASN A 517 1.57 -8.26 24.48
CA ASN A 517 0.48 -8.23 25.45
C ASN A 517 -0.85 -7.81 24.78
N ALA A 518 -0.81 -6.84 23.87
CA ALA A 518 -2.00 -6.41 23.16
C ALA A 518 -2.56 -7.49 22.22
N TYR A 519 -1.70 -8.27 21.55
CA TYR A 519 -2.12 -9.43 20.76
C TYR A 519 -2.69 -10.54 21.65
N SER A 520 -2.09 -10.80 22.81
CA SER A 520 -2.59 -11.78 23.78
C SER A 520 -4.01 -11.45 24.27
N ILE A 521 -4.27 -10.18 24.60
CA ILE A 521 -5.62 -9.71 24.97
C ILE A 521 -6.60 -9.87 23.81
N CYS A 522 -6.22 -9.47 22.59
CA CYS A 522 -7.09 -9.65 21.41
C CYS A 522 -7.42 -11.12 21.14
N SER A 523 -6.45 -12.03 21.30
CA SER A 523 -6.65 -13.47 21.09
C SER A 523 -7.68 -14.04 22.08
N THR A 524 -7.56 -13.71 23.37
CA THR A 524 -8.49 -14.20 24.40
C THR A 524 -9.93 -13.68 24.22
N LEU A 525 -10.10 -12.47 23.70
CA LEU A 525 -11.42 -11.91 23.38
C LEU A 525 -12.11 -12.60 22.19
N ILE A 526 -11.34 -13.10 21.23
CA ILE A 526 -11.85 -13.86 20.08
C ILE A 526 -12.35 -15.24 20.54
N ASP A 527 -11.60 -15.91 21.43
CA ASP A 527 -12.00 -17.20 22.00
C ASP A 527 -13.27 -17.07 22.87
N GLN A 528 -13.38 -16.01 23.68
CA GLN A 528 -14.58 -15.79 24.51
C GLN A 528 -15.83 -15.38 23.70
N GLY A 529 -15.66 -14.69 22.57
CA GLY A 529 -16.77 -14.33 21.67
C GLY A 529 -17.39 -15.53 20.93
N SER A 530 -16.68 -16.66 20.87
CA SER A 530 -17.21 -17.92 20.32
C SER A 530 -18.07 -18.71 21.32
N ALA A 531 -18.04 -18.33 22.61
CA ALA A 531 -18.81 -18.96 23.67
C ALA A 531 -20.05 -18.11 24.04
N LEU A 532 -21.09 -18.15 23.21
CA LEU A 532 -22.43 -17.79 23.66
C LEU A 532 -22.92 -18.87 24.65
N PRO A 533 -23.42 -18.51 25.86
CA PRO A 533 -24.13 -19.45 26.70
C PRO A 533 -25.50 -19.70 26.08
N GLY A 534 -25.57 -20.71 25.21
CA GLY A 534 -26.82 -21.15 24.60
C GLY A 534 -26.82 -21.17 23.07
N SER A 535 -25.93 -21.93 22.45
CA SER A 535 -26.24 -22.58 21.16
C SER A 535 -25.30 -23.77 20.96
N SER A 536 -25.67 -24.92 21.51
CA SER A 536 -25.19 -26.21 21.04
C SER A 536 -25.77 -26.45 19.64
N LEU A 537 -24.97 -26.22 18.61
CA LEU A 537 -25.20 -26.83 17.30
C LEU A 537 -24.30 -28.08 17.18
N PRO A 538 -24.86 -29.20 16.69
CA PRO A 538 -24.21 -30.50 16.78
C PRO A 538 -23.08 -30.58 15.76
N SER A 539 -21.84 -30.76 16.23
CA SER A 539 -20.79 -31.30 15.39
C SER A 539 -21.20 -32.73 15.02
N SER A 540 -21.61 -32.93 13.76
CA SER A 540 -21.81 -34.27 13.20
C SER A 540 -20.46 -34.90 12.89
N SER A 541 -19.72 -35.23 13.95
CA SER A 541 -18.72 -36.28 13.95
C SER A 541 -18.96 -37.10 15.22
N ASN A 542 -19.52 -38.29 15.05
CA ASN A 542 -19.56 -39.30 16.09
C ASN A 542 -18.13 -39.82 16.33
N ASP A 543 -17.26 -39.00 16.93
CA ASP A 543 -15.96 -39.46 17.41
C ASP A 543 -16.04 -39.67 18.93
N THR A 544 -16.78 -40.70 19.33
CA THR A 544 -16.84 -41.25 20.68
C THR A 544 -15.55 -42.00 21.06
N ARG A 545 -14.40 -41.69 20.42
CA ARG A 545 -13.12 -42.34 20.68
C ARG A 545 -11.97 -41.39 21.03
N ASP A 546 -12.25 -40.15 21.42
CA ASP A 546 -11.20 -39.37 22.06
C ASP A 546 -10.97 -39.87 23.50
N LYS A 547 -10.16 -40.95 23.60
CA LYS A 547 -9.75 -41.61 24.85
C LYS A 547 -8.86 -40.71 25.72
N LEU A 548 -8.47 -39.52 25.25
CA LEU A 548 -7.55 -38.61 25.92
C LEU A 548 -8.23 -37.39 26.53
N LYS A 549 -9.56 -37.22 26.46
CA LYS A 549 -10.27 -36.15 27.18
C LYS A 549 -9.93 -36.06 28.68
N GLY A 550 -9.72 -37.22 29.33
CA GLY A 550 -9.29 -37.28 30.72
C GLY A 550 -7.84 -36.81 30.92
N PHE A 551 -6.98 -37.04 29.92
CA PHE A 551 -5.61 -36.55 29.88
C PHE A 551 -5.56 -35.04 29.62
N ASP A 552 -6.41 -34.50 28.73
CA ASP A 552 -6.54 -33.06 28.50
C ASP A 552 -6.96 -32.34 29.78
N LYS A 553 -7.93 -32.91 30.51
CA LYS A 553 -8.37 -32.41 31.81
C LYS A 553 -7.24 -32.46 32.86
N PHE A 554 -6.50 -33.56 32.91
CA PHE A 554 -5.33 -33.71 33.78
C PHE A 554 -4.22 -32.70 33.46
N LEU A 555 -3.94 -32.44 32.18
CA LEU A 555 -3.00 -31.40 31.75
C LEU A 555 -3.47 -30.02 32.17
N HIS A 556 -4.75 -29.67 31.94
CA HIS A 556 -5.31 -28.39 32.37
C HIS A 556 -5.24 -28.19 33.89
N GLU A 557 -5.48 -29.24 34.68
CA GLU A 557 -5.41 -29.19 36.15
C GLU A 557 -3.95 -29.14 36.67
N THR A 558 -3.00 -29.81 36.00
CA THR A 558 -1.59 -29.87 36.41
C THR A 558 -0.80 -28.63 35.95
N SER A 559 -1.12 -28.06 34.79
CA SER A 559 -0.45 -26.88 34.21
C SER A 559 -0.83 -25.56 34.88
N GLN A 560 -1.92 -25.47 35.64
CA GLN A 560 -2.28 -24.28 36.42
C GLN A 560 -1.29 -23.96 37.57
N SER A 561 -0.36 -24.87 37.87
CA SER A 561 0.67 -24.71 38.91
C SER A 561 2.00 -24.12 38.42
N GLN A 562 2.20 -23.97 37.10
CA GLN A 562 3.39 -23.35 36.50
C GLN A 562 2.98 -22.05 35.81
N THR A 563 3.64 -20.93 36.15
CA THR A 563 3.53 -19.69 35.36
C THR A 563 3.93 -20.01 33.93
N ALA A 564 2.96 -20.06 33.01
CA ALA A 564 3.23 -20.41 31.63
C ALA A 564 4.16 -19.34 31.01
N ILE A 565 5.35 -19.76 30.60
CA ILE A 565 6.31 -18.92 29.86
C ILE A 565 5.62 -18.45 28.58
N SER A 566 5.62 -17.14 28.32
CA SER A 566 4.99 -16.59 27.13
C SER A 566 5.72 -16.99 25.85
N ASP A 567 5.01 -17.02 24.72
CA ASP A 567 5.61 -17.28 23.40
C ASP A 567 6.82 -16.37 23.12
N LEU A 568 6.72 -15.10 23.54
CA LEU A 568 7.77 -14.10 23.38
C LEU A 568 9.02 -14.44 24.21
N GLU A 569 8.86 -14.74 25.50
CA GLU A 569 9.98 -15.12 26.37
C GLU A 569 10.67 -16.37 25.85
N LYS A 570 9.88 -17.39 25.49
CA LYS A 570 10.40 -18.63 24.89
C LYS A 570 11.20 -18.35 23.61
N TYR A 571 10.68 -17.50 22.72
CA TYR A 571 11.38 -17.12 21.50
C TYR A 571 12.68 -16.37 21.79
N LEU A 572 12.69 -15.44 22.75
CA LEU A 572 13.87 -14.64 23.08
C LEU A 572 14.97 -15.44 23.78
N ASP A 573 14.60 -16.42 24.61
CA ASP A 573 15.54 -17.29 25.34
C ASP A 573 16.22 -18.34 24.45
N GLU A 574 15.61 -18.68 23.32
CA GLU A 574 16.19 -19.64 22.38
C GLU A 574 17.46 -19.10 21.69
N PRO A 575 18.38 -19.98 21.28
CA PRO A 575 19.56 -19.56 20.53
C PRO A 575 19.18 -18.87 19.22
N MET A 576 20.04 -17.97 18.74
CA MET A 576 19.86 -17.31 17.44
C MET A 576 20.00 -18.33 16.31
N PHE A 577 19.16 -18.17 15.28
CA PHE A 577 19.21 -19.01 14.09
C PHE A 577 20.44 -18.66 13.23
N PRO A 578 21.11 -19.63 12.59
CA PRO A 578 22.25 -19.37 11.73
C PRO A 578 21.93 -18.38 10.60
N ARG A 579 22.89 -17.51 10.28
CA ARG A 579 22.75 -16.59 9.15
C ARG A 579 22.86 -17.36 7.83
N ASN A 580 21.85 -17.22 6.98
CA ASN A 580 21.81 -17.72 5.62
C ASN A 580 21.26 -16.62 4.69
N CYS A 581 21.83 -16.47 3.50
CA CYS A 581 21.38 -15.55 2.46
C CYS A 581 20.01 -15.95 1.87
N ASP A 582 19.73 -17.25 1.79
CA ASP A 582 18.48 -17.79 1.23
C ASP A 582 17.37 -17.96 2.30
N PHE A 583 17.54 -17.30 3.45
CA PHE A 583 16.61 -17.43 4.56
C PHE A 583 15.28 -16.70 4.27
N ASN A 584 14.18 -17.46 4.22
CA ASN A 584 12.83 -16.92 4.10
C ASN A 584 12.17 -16.80 5.49
N ILE A 585 12.12 -15.57 6.02
CA ILE A 585 11.56 -15.27 7.34
C ILE A 585 10.06 -15.59 7.45
N LEU A 586 9.27 -15.36 6.40
CA LEU A 586 7.83 -15.63 6.43
C LEU A 586 7.55 -17.14 6.49
N ASN A 587 8.31 -17.92 5.71
CA ASN A 587 8.20 -19.37 5.78
C ASN A 587 8.67 -19.93 7.13
N TRP A 588 9.69 -19.33 7.76
CA TRP A 588 10.11 -19.72 9.10
C TRP A 588 8.98 -19.52 10.12
N TRP A 589 8.33 -18.36 10.12
CA TRP A 589 7.19 -18.09 11.01
C TRP A 589 5.98 -18.97 10.71
N ARG A 590 5.72 -19.28 9.43
CA ARG A 590 4.69 -20.25 9.02
C ARG A 590 4.89 -21.61 9.70
N VAL A 591 6.10 -22.15 9.66
CA VAL A 591 6.41 -23.47 10.24
C VAL A 591 6.37 -23.43 11.77
N HIS A 592 6.75 -22.31 12.39
CA HIS A 592 6.80 -22.17 13.85
C HIS A 592 5.51 -21.63 14.48
N THR A 593 4.45 -21.44 13.70
CA THR A 593 3.14 -20.98 14.20
C THR A 593 2.61 -21.82 15.36
N PRO A 594 2.66 -23.17 15.33
CA PRO A 594 2.20 -23.98 16.48
C PRO A 594 3.05 -23.81 17.75
N ARG A 595 4.31 -23.37 17.62
CA ARG A 595 5.22 -23.17 18.75
C ARG A 595 5.07 -21.78 19.38
N TYR A 596 4.70 -20.78 18.57
CA TYR A 596 4.53 -19.39 18.99
C TYR A 596 3.24 -18.79 18.39
N PRO A 597 2.05 -19.24 18.80
CA PRO A 597 0.79 -18.84 18.17
C PRO A 597 0.56 -17.33 18.18
N ILE A 598 0.73 -16.66 19.33
CA ILE A 598 0.48 -15.22 19.45
C ILE A 598 1.58 -14.43 18.74
N LEU A 599 2.84 -14.86 18.93
CA LEU A 599 3.99 -14.17 18.35
C LEU A 599 3.98 -14.26 16.81
N SER A 600 3.48 -15.36 16.24
CA SER A 600 3.36 -15.54 14.79
C SER A 600 2.29 -14.62 14.19
N MET A 601 1.18 -14.36 14.89
CA MET A 601 0.21 -13.35 14.48
C MET A 601 0.85 -11.96 14.45
N MET A 602 1.60 -11.62 15.50
CA MET A 602 2.32 -10.35 15.57
C MET A 602 3.38 -10.23 14.47
N ALA A 603 4.16 -11.29 14.21
CA ALA A 603 5.16 -11.33 13.16
C ALA A 603 4.55 -11.19 11.76
N ARG A 604 3.39 -11.80 11.50
CA ARG A 604 2.65 -11.65 10.25
C ARG A 604 2.35 -10.18 9.94
N ASP A 605 1.86 -9.44 10.94
CA ASP A 605 1.42 -8.07 10.76
C ASP A 605 2.61 -7.07 10.73
N VAL A 606 3.61 -7.26 11.60
CA VAL A 606 4.83 -6.44 11.64
C VAL A 606 5.68 -6.62 10.38
N LEU A 607 5.99 -7.86 10.00
CA LEU A 607 6.88 -8.12 8.85
C LEU A 607 6.25 -7.71 7.52
N GLY A 608 4.92 -7.64 7.45
CA GLY A 608 4.19 -7.12 6.31
C GLY A 608 4.13 -5.60 6.22
N THR A 609 4.72 -4.86 7.16
CA THR A 609 4.74 -3.39 7.14
C THR A 609 5.69 -2.89 6.04
N PRO A 610 5.20 -2.08 5.08
CA PRO A 610 6.05 -1.54 4.02
C PRO A 610 6.91 -0.40 4.57
N MET A 611 8.17 -0.68 4.93
CA MET A 611 9.10 0.37 5.40
C MET A 611 9.58 1.31 4.29
N SER A 612 9.22 1.03 3.03
CA SER A 612 9.40 1.91 1.88
C SER A 612 8.15 1.86 1.02
N THR A 613 7.69 3.02 0.57
CA THR A 613 6.59 3.13 -0.40
C THR A 613 7.09 3.18 -1.84
N VAL A 614 8.37 3.45 -2.07
CA VAL A 614 8.93 3.66 -3.41
C VAL A 614 9.06 2.34 -4.16
N ALA A 615 8.49 2.28 -5.37
CA ALA A 615 8.67 1.16 -6.29
C ALA A 615 10.01 1.30 -7.01
N GLN A 616 10.57 0.16 -7.42
CA GLN A 616 11.90 0.07 -8.02
C GLN A 616 12.13 1.07 -9.16
N GLU A 617 11.11 1.29 -10.00
CA GLU A 617 11.20 2.19 -11.16
C GLU A 617 11.27 3.70 -10.80
N PHE A 618 10.90 4.06 -9.57
CA PHE A 618 10.92 5.43 -9.04
C PHE A 618 11.95 5.62 -7.93
N ALA A 619 12.75 4.59 -7.61
CA ALA A 619 13.71 4.57 -6.51
C ALA A 619 14.64 5.78 -6.48
N PHE A 620 14.99 6.33 -7.65
CA PHE A 620 15.98 7.39 -7.81
C PHE A 620 15.43 8.69 -8.42
N ASN A 621 14.11 8.88 -8.45
CA ASN A 621 13.53 10.10 -9.00
C ASN A 621 13.65 11.26 -7.99
N ALA A 622 14.17 12.41 -8.45
CA ALA A 622 14.34 13.61 -7.64
C ALA A 622 13.00 14.33 -7.33
N GLY A 623 12.00 14.18 -8.21
CA GLY A 623 10.71 14.90 -8.16
C GLY A 623 9.52 14.08 -7.65
N GLY A 624 9.75 12.94 -6.99
CA GLY A 624 8.67 12.04 -6.58
C GLY A 624 8.07 11.24 -7.74
N ARG A 625 6.88 10.66 -7.53
CA ARG A 625 6.15 9.91 -8.55
C ARG A 625 5.29 10.84 -9.41
N ILE A 626 5.55 10.83 -10.72
CA ILE A 626 4.85 11.65 -11.70
C ILE A 626 3.90 10.76 -12.51
N LEU A 627 2.64 11.16 -12.58
CA LEU A 627 1.63 10.54 -13.44
C LEU A 627 1.83 10.98 -14.90
N ASP A 628 1.79 10.04 -15.84
CA ASP A 628 1.91 10.34 -17.27
C ASP A 628 0.76 11.25 -17.75
N SER A 629 1.02 12.11 -18.75
CA SER A 629 0.04 13.09 -19.26
C SER A 629 -1.21 12.41 -19.84
N ASN A 630 -1.06 11.25 -20.49
CA ASN A 630 -2.22 10.51 -20.98
C ASN A 630 -3.11 10.04 -19.82
N GLN A 631 -2.52 9.64 -18.70
CA GLN A 631 -3.26 9.22 -17.51
C GLN A 631 -3.78 10.41 -16.70
N SER A 632 -3.08 11.55 -16.70
CA SER A 632 -3.52 12.78 -16.01
C SER A 632 -4.80 13.35 -16.65
N SER A 633 -4.96 13.20 -17.97
CA SER A 633 -6.12 13.68 -18.74
C SER A 633 -7.42 12.89 -18.53
N LEU A 634 -7.35 11.67 -17.99
CA LEU A 634 -8.53 10.81 -17.82
C LEU A 634 -9.45 11.30 -16.70
N PRO A 635 -10.78 11.04 -16.80
CA PRO A 635 -11.71 11.27 -15.71
C PRO A 635 -11.25 10.56 -14.42
N PRO A 636 -11.45 11.13 -13.22
CA PRO A 636 -10.98 10.55 -11.96
C PRO A 636 -11.42 9.09 -11.75
N ASP A 637 -12.69 8.76 -12.00
CA ASP A 637 -13.23 7.42 -11.81
C ASP A 637 -12.60 6.41 -12.77
N THR A 638 -12.44 6.78 -14.05
CA THR A 638 -11.81 5.94 -15.08
C THR A 638 -10.34 5.72 -14.77
N ARG A 639 -9.62 6.76 -14.36
CA ARG A 639 -8.21 6.66 -13.95
C ARG A 639 -8.05 5.71 -12.77
N GLN A 640 -8.87 5.83 -11.73
CA GLN A 640 -8.86 4.90 -10.60
C GLN A 640 -9.15 3.47 -11.08
N ALA A 641 -10.16 3.29 -11.93
CA ALA A 641 -10.52 1.99 -12.47
C ALA A 641 -9.35 1.33 -13.21
N LEU A 642 -8.68 2.06 -14.10
CA LEU A 642 -7.55 1.52 -14.88
C LEU A 642 -6.34 1.20 -14.00
N ILE A 643 -5.95 2.11 -13.09
CA ILE A 643 -4.75 1.94 -12.24
C ILE A 643 -4.94 0.78 -11.26
N CYS A 644 -6.05 0.77 -10.51
CA CYS A 644 -6.32 -0.29 -9.53
C CYS A 644 -6.47 -1.65 -10.22
N THR A 645 -7.25 -1.73 -11.31
CA THR A 645 -7.48 -3.02 -11.99
C THR A 645 -6.22 -3.57 -12.64
N ARG A 646 -5.34 -2.70 -13.17
CA ARG A 646 -4.04 -3.11 -13.72
C ARG A 646 -3.18 -3.80 -12.65
N ASP A 647 -3.14 -3.24 -11.44
CA ASP A 647 -2.45 -3.85 -10.30
C ASP A 647 -3.08 -5.22 -9.95
N TRP A 648 -4.41 -5.28 -9.86
CA TRP A 648 -5.11 -6.51 -9.46
C TRP A 648 -5.01 -7.66 -10.46
N LEU A 649 -4.93 -7.36 -11.76
CA LEU A 649 -4.81 -8.37 -12.82
C LEU A 649 -3.38 -8.89 -12.97
N ARG A 650 -2.35 -8.04 -12.79
CA ARG A 650 -0.93 -8.46 -12.89
C ARG A 650 -0.55 -9.49 -11.83
N THR A 651 -1.08 -9.36 -10.62
CA THR A 651 -0.82 -10.35 -9.58
C THR A 651 -1.45 -11.71 -9.89
N GLN A 652 -2.55 -11.74 -10.64
CA GLN A 652 -3.22 -13.00 -11.02
C GLN A 652 -2.45 -13.75 -12.12
N SER A 653 -1.75 -13.01 -13.00
CA SER A 653 -0.92 -13.62 -14.06
C SER A 653 0.40 -14.15 -13.52
N ASP A 654 1.02 -13.48 -12.55
CA ASP A 654 2.30 -13.93 -11.96
C ASP A 654 2.17 -15.29 -11.25
N ASP A 655 1.01 -15.61 -10.66
CA ASP A 655 0.73 -16.94 -10.09
C ASP A 655 0.58 -18.04 -11.16
N ALA A 656 0.28 -17.69 -12.41
CA ALA A 656 0.11 -18.62 -13.52
C ALA A 656 1.41 -18.90 -14.30
N THR A 657 2.44 -18.04 -14.19
CA THR A 657 3.68 -18.12 -14.99
C THR A 657 4.94 -18.41 -14.17
N THR A 658 4.86 -19.21 -13.11
CA THR A 658 6.06 -19.71 -12.39
C THR A 658 6.89 -20.74 -13.19
N SER A 659 6.81 -20.71 -14.52
CA SER A 659 7.79 -21.31 -15.43
C SER A 659 8.14 -20.33 -16.55
N SER A 660 9.32 -19.71 -16.45
CA SER A 660 9.99 -18.89 -17.45
C SER A 660 9.43 -17.47 -17.68
N SER A 661 10.20 -16.44 -17.29
CA SER A 661 10.95 -15.61 -18.25
C SER A 661 11.54 -14.38 -17.56
N HIS A 662 12.82 -14.13 -17.80
CA HIS A 662 13.47 -12.84 -17.61
C HIS A 662 12.75 -11.80 -18.48
N TYR A 663 12.16 -10.78 -17.87
CA TYR A 663 11.68 -9.63 -18.63
C TYR A 663 12.86 -8.72 -18.98
N ALA A 664 13.17 -8.65 -20.26
CA ALA A 664 14.04 -7.63 -20.84
C ALA A 664 13.34 -6.27 -20.72
N LEU A 665 14.00 -5.31 -20.07
CA LEU A 665 13.63 -3.90 -20.08
C LEU A 665 13.78 -3.34 -21.51
N PRO A 666 12.85 -2.48 -21.98
CA PRO A 666 13.06 -1.74 -23.22
C PRO A 666 14.20 -0.74 -23.01
N LEU A 667 15.35 -1.00 -23.64
CA LEU A 667 16.36 0.01 -23.90
C LEU A 667 15.73 1.03 -24.87
N TYR A 668 15.32 2.18 -24.36
CA TYR A 668 15.15 3.37 -25.18
C TYR A 668 16.54 3.81 -25.64
N VAL A 669 16.97 3.28 -26.78
CA VAL A 669 18.03 3.87 -27.60
C VAL A 669 17.32 4.88 -28.49
N GLU A 670 17.38 6.16 -28.15
CA GLU A 670 17.15 7.20 -29.16
C GLU A 670 18.37 7.19 -30.10
N ALA A 671 18.10 6.84 -31.35
CA ALA A 671 19.07 6.86 -32.41
C ALA A 671 19.17 8.27 -33.02
N ASN A 672 20.43 8.68 -33.20
CA ASN A 672 20.98 9.80 -33.97
C ASN A 672 21.02 11.19 -33.33
#